data_AF-A0A534XMH6-F1
#
_entry.id   AF-A0A534XMH6-F1
#
_cell.length_a   1.000
_cell.length_b   1.000
_cell.length_c   1.000
_cell.angle_alpha   90.00
_cell.angle_beta   90.00
_cell.angle_gamma   90.00
#
_symmetry.space_group_name_H-M   'P 1'
#
loop_
_entity.id
_entity.type
_entity.pdbx_description
1 polymer ?
#
loop_
_entity_poly.entity_id
_entity_poly.type
_entity_poly.pdbx_seq_one_letter_code
_entity_poly.pdbx_strand_id
1 'polypeptide(L)'
;ECFVHGALCVSWSGQCLTSEALQQRSANRGQCAQSCRMPYDLVVDGGVETARGDEQLKYLLSPRDLAAYDLLPELLAAGVSCFKIEGRMKGPEYVANVVEKYRRALDAAIEHRPFPLTSRDEEELRYSFSRGFSHGFLKGSDHQELVHGLYPGHRGVLVGRVEEVHARARHVLVRAEPDAPRLKAGDRILFDQGKPEDDEPRGGLHACDEPRPGVLKLVFGGPDQSTLDLRLVKPGDVVWKAKDAEVTRAMKRIAAQERKLSLSLRARGAAGVPLQVDARDGLGRTARVESGMPLQAARGKPLHEALIREKLCAFGETEFELRRLQLDLEGALALPPSELKRMRRALVDALASRAPDRPERSVRTGIATDEVVAPVPAGASSQAPKLVPLLRTLEQVEVALRLGFDEVQLDFMELVGLGIAVERVRAAGARVIVATPRVQKPGEEGYDRRFERLRPDGILARHLGAVEHFLRNSHAETVHGDFSLNATNALTARTLLGLGLSTLTPAYDLDLTQLLDVAAGVPAGRLEVTIHQHLPLFHNEHCVYSHLLSNGHDYRDCGRPCESHLVQLRDAAGLEHPVIVDVGCRNTVFNARAQSAAGSLPRLLEAGIRRFRVELVRENAAETEGVLRAYAGLLKGTRNGRQVIAEVGALEKYGVSAGTLAVVSQPHA
;
A
#
# COMPACT_ATOMS: atom_id res chain seq x y z
N GLU A 1 -5.67 -12.20 -7.52
CA GLU A 1 -5.99 -10.75 -7.41
C GLU A 1 -4.68 -9.98 -7.49
N CYS A 2 -4.61 -8.85 -8.20
CA CYS A 2 -3.39 -8.04 -8.36
C CYS A 2 -3.73 -6.55 -8.38
N PHE A 3 -2.94 -5.69 -7.72
CA PHE A 3 -3.02 -4.24 -7.93
C PHE A 3 -2.50 -3.88 -9.32
N VAL A 4 -3.17 -2.94 -9.99
CA VAL A 4 -2.79 -2.46 -11.32
C VAL A 4 -2.74 -0.95 -11.44
N HIS A 5 -3.25 -0.21 -10.44
CA HIS A 5 -3.18 1.24 -10.46
C HIS A 5 -3.11 1.87 -9.06
N GLY A 6 -2.38 2.99 -8.98
CA GLY A 6 -2.43 3.94 -7.88
C GLY A 6 -1.14 4.00 -7.05
N ALA A 7 -1.24 4.56 -5.85
CA ALA A 7 -0.08 4.84 -5.02
C ALA A 7 0.68 3.57 -4.62
N LEU A 8 1.94 3.44 -5.08
CA LEU A 8 2.78 2.30 -4.72
C LEU A 8 3.44 2.53 -3.35
N CYS A 9 3.50 1.48 -2.54
CA CYS A 9 4.26 1.44 -1.30
C CYS A 9 5.71 1.07 -1.61
N VAL A 10 6.69 1.77 -1.05
CA VAL A 10 8.09 1.37 -1.18
C VAL A 10 8.38 0.11 -0.36
N SER A 11 7.73 -0.04 0.79
CA SER A 11 7.96 -1.18 1.67
C SER A 11 7.27 -2.44 1.20
N TRP A 12 7.97 -3.57 1.27
CA TRP A 12 7.51 -4.88 0.85
C TRP A 12 6.67 -5.55 1.94
N SER A 13 5.53 -6.16 1.56
CA SER A 13 4.69 -7.04 2.41
C SER A 13 4.42 -6.53 3.83
N GLY A 14 4.08 -5.24 3.97
CA GLY A 14 3.76 -4.67 5.29
C GLY A 14 4.94 -4.68 6.26
N GLN A 15 6.17 -4.64 5.77
CA GLN A 15 7.37 -4.52 6.61
C GLN A 15 7.78 -3.03 6.72
N CYS A 16 6.85 -2.19 7.20
CA CYS A 16 7.04 -0.75 7.37
C CYS A 16 6.70 -0.33 8.81
N LEU A 17 7.75 0.02 9.56
CA LEU A 17 7.61 0.50 10.93
C LEU A 17 7.99 1.98 11.09
N THR A 18 8.27 2.68 9.98
CA THR A 18 8.65 4.11 10.01
C THR A 18 7.60 4.99 10.70
N SER A 19 6.32 4.71 10.46
CA SER A 19 5.23 5.51 11.04
C SER A 19 5.16 5.33 12.54
N GLU A 20 5.53 4.14 13.04
CA GLU A 20 5.57 3.85 14.47
C GLU A 20 6.73 4.65 15.06
N ALA A 21 7.91 4.53 14.46
CA ALA A 21 9.14 5.09 14.98
C ALA A 21 9.07 6.61 15.08
N LEU A 22 8.58 7.26 14.02
CA LEU A 22 8.66 8.71 13.84
C LEU A 22 7.38 9.44 14.24
N GLN A 23 6.21 8.82 14.11
CA GLN A 23 4.92 9.52 14.25
C GLN A 23 3.92 8.85 15.20
N GLN A 24 4.30 7.75 15.88
CA GLN A 24 3.38 7.01 16.75
C GLN A 24 2.12 6.58 15.96
N ARG A 25 2.30 5.95 14.81
CA ARG A 25 1.20 5.41 13.99
C ARG A 25 1.63 4.08 13.40
N SER A 26 0.75 3.10 13.25
CA SER A 26 1.13 1.87 12.54
C SER A 26 0.73 1.92 11.07
N ALA A 27 1.71 1.93 10.16
CA ALA A 27 1.47 1.79 8.73
C ALA A 27 0.82 0.43 8.40
N ASN A 28 1.23 -0.61 9.13
CA ASN A 28 0.71 -1.98 9.01
C ASN A 28 -0.76 -2.10 9.43
N ARG A 29 -1.24 -1.15 10.25
CA ARG A 29 -2.64 -1.04 10.68
C ARG A 29 -3.39 0.05 9.92
N GLY A 30 -2.91 0.44 8.74
CA GLY A 30 -3.58 1.37 7.83
C GLY A 30 -3.31 2.85 8.11
N GLN A 31 -2.53 3.20 9.13
CA GLN A 31 -2.26 4.58 9.56
C GLN A 31 -0.93 5.13 9.05
N CYS A 32 -0.55 4.80 7.81
CA CYS A 32 0.71 5.22 7.21
C CYS A 32 0.89 6.75 7.19
N ALA A 33 2.05 7.19 7.69
CA ALA A 33 2.52 8.57 7.74
C ALA A 33 3.15 9.08 6.43
N GLN A 34 3.42 8.18 5.49
CA GLN A 34 4.14 8.46 4.24
C GLN A 34 5.56 9.01 4.42
N SER A 35 6.29 8.61 5.47
CA SER A 35 7.66 9.09 5.71
C SER A 35 8.64 8.75 4.58
N CYS A 36 8.40 7.69 3.80
CA CYS A 36 9.19 7.41 2.59
C CYS A 36 9.09 8.50 1.50
N ARG A 37 8.14 9.42 1.63
CA ARG A 37 7.93 10.57 0.74
C ARG A 37 8.52 11.86 1.29
N MET A 38 9.25 11.79 2.39
CA MET A 38 10.02 12.92 2.90
C MET A 38 11.36 13.03 2.16
N PRO A 39 11.98 14.22 2.12
CA PRO A 39 13.33 14.37 1.59
C PRO A 39 14.36 13.75 2.54
N TYR A 40 15.42 13.18 1.96
CA TYR A 40 16.57 12.62 2.66
C TYR A 40 17.86 13.05 1.95
N ASP A 41 18.90 13.41 2.71
CA ASP A 41 20.24 13.53 2.16
C ASP A 41 20.89 12.14 2.09
N LEU A 42 21.68 11.91 1.05
CA LEU A 42 22.47 10.69 0.90
C LEU A 42 23.81 10.86 1.63
N VAL A 43 24.12 9.92 2.54
CA VAL A 43 25.41 9.86 3.22
C VAL A 43 26.11 8.56 2.81
N VAL A 44 27.32 8.67 2.26
CA VAL A 44 28.15 7.56 1.78
C VAL A 44 29.50 7.61 2.50
N ASP A 45 29.86 6.54 3.20
CA ASP A 45 31.13 6.42 3.94
C ASP A 45 31.40 7.60 4.90
N GLY A 46 30.33 8.18 5.46
CA GLY A 46 30.37 9.32 6.37
C GLY A 46 30.40 10.70 5.70
N GLY A 47 30.50 10.76 4.37
CA GLY A 47 30.40 12.00 3.59
C GLY A 47 28.98 12.25 3.08
N VAL A 48 28.53 13.51 3.08
CA VAL A 48 27.28 13.90 2.40
C VAL A 48 27.56 13.93 0.91
N GLU A 49 26.82 13.16 0.15
CA GLU A 49 26.98 13.03 -1.29
C GLU A 49 25.72 13.49 -2.02
N THR A 50 25.92 13.94 -3.26
CA THR A 50 24.81 14.27 -4.15
C THR A 50 24.41 13.02 -4.91
N ALA A 51 23.18 12.55 -4.72
CA ALA A 51 22.61 11.43 -5.46
C ALA A 51 22.79 11.62 -6.97
N ARG A 52 23.59 10.74 -7.62
CA ARG A 52 23.95 10.83 -9.05
C ARG A 52 24.49 12.21 -9.50
N GLY A 53 25.00 13.03 -8.58
CA GLY A 53 25.42 14.41 -8.88
C GLY A 53 24.30 15.42 -9.11
N ASP A 54 23.04 15.07 -8.82
CA ASP A 54 21.89 15.99 -8.92
C ASP A 54 21.32 16.36 -7.54
N GLU A 55 21.48 17.63 -7.14
CA GLU A 55 21.05 18.15 -5.84
C GLU A 55 19.52 18.18 -5.65
N GLN A 56 18.75 18.00 -6.74
CA GLN A 56 17.28 17.93 -6.69
C GLN A 56 16.77 16.55 -6.29
N LEU A 57 17.62 15.51 -6.35
CA LEU A 57 17.25 14.15 -5.96
C LEU A 57 17.26 14.00 -4.43
N LYS A 58 16.14 14.36 -3.79
CA LYS A 58 15.96 14.25 -2.33
C LYS A 58 14.90 13.24 -1.91
N TYR A 59 14.01 12.84 -2.81
CA TYR A 59 12.89 11.93 -2.52
C TYR A 59 13.26 10.47 -2.79
N LEU A 60 14.34 10.03 -2.17
CA LEU A 60 15.10 8.80 -2.47
C LEU A 60 14.31 7.49 -2.27
N LEU A 61 13.19 7.53 -1.55
CA LEU A 61 12.33 6.38 -1.25
C LEU A 61 10.89 6.58 -1.74
N SER A 62 10.63 7.60 -2.58
CA SER A 62 9.28 7.94 -3.05
C SER A 62 9.01 7.32 -4.43
N PRO A 63 8.34 6.15 -4.50
CA PRO A 63 8.06 5.53 -5.78
C PRO A 63 7.02 6.33 -6.57
N ARG A 64 7.13 6.22 -7.89
CA ARG A 64 6.08 6.56 -8.86
C ARG A 64 4.82 5.74 -8.58
N ASP A 65 3.71 6.18 -9.15
CA ASP A 65 2.45 5.46 -9.03
C ASP A 65 2.43 4.26 -9.99
N LEU A 66 1.80 3.16 -9.56
CA LEU A 66 1.58 2.01 -10.40
C LEU A 66 0.59 2.36 -11.50
N ALA A 67 0.91 2.03 -12.75
CA ALA A 67 -0.06 1.94 -13.83
C ALA A 67 0.29 0.75 -14.74
N ALA A 68 -0.63 -0.20 -14.82
CA ALA A 68 -0.45 -1.45 -15.55
C ALA A 68 -1.64 -1.72 -16.50
N TYR A 69 -2.24 -0.65 -17.04
CA TYR A 69 -3.36 -0.75 -17.96
C TYR A 69 -2.98 -1.50 -19.25
N ASP A 70 -1.71 -1.41 -19.66
CA ASP A 70 -1.12 -2.03 -20.85
C ASP A 70 -0.70 -3.49 -20.60
N LEU A 71 -0.50 -3.87 -19.33
CA LEU A 71 -0.14 -5.24 -18.94
C LEU A 71 -1.36 -6.14 -18.66
N LEU A 72 -2.58 -5.62 -18.79
CA LEU A 72 -3.79 -6.42 -18.56
C LEU A 72 -3.84 -7.72 -19.40
N PRO A 73 -3.46 -7.75 -20.69
CA PRO A 73 -3.44 -9.00 -21.47
C PRO A 73 -2.49 -10.05 -20.87
N GLU A 74 -1.28 -9.65 -20.47
CA GLU A 74 -0.28 -10.55 -19.87
C GLU A 74 -0.74 -11.05 -18.50
N LEU A 75 -1.30 -10.18 -17.68
CA LEU A 75 -1.83 -10.55 -16.36
C LEU A 75 -3.03 -11.50 -16.46
N LEU A 76 -3.93 -11.30 -17.45
CA LEU A 76 -5.02 -12.23 -17.74
C LEU A 76 -4.48 -13.60 -18.15
N ALA A 77 -3.47 -13.64 -19.03
CA ALA A 77 -2.84 -14.88 -19.46
C ALA A 77 -2.14 -15.62 -18.29
N ALA A 78 -1.62 -14.87 -17.32
CA ALA A 78 -1.07 -15.42 -16.07
C ALA A 78 -2.15 -15.94 -15.08
N GLY A 79 -3.45 -15.82 -15.41
CA GLY A 79 -4.57 -16.28 -14.59
C GLY A 79 -5.09 -15.27 -13.57
N VAL A 80 -4.65 -14.01 -13.61
CA VAL A 80 -5.15 -12.97 -12.71
C VAL A 80 -6.61 -12.66 -13.07
N SER A 81 -7.51 -12.97 -12.15
CA SER A 81 -8.96 -12.80 -12.35
C SER A 81 -9.56 -11.55 -11.67
N CYS A 82 -8.76 -10.82 -10.88
CA CYS A 82 -9.22 -9.64 -10.15
C CYS A 82 -8.13 -8.56 -10.15
N PHE A 83 -8.48 -7.38 -10.66
CA PHE A 83 -7.59 -6.23 -10.82
C PHE A 83 -8.02 -5.11 -9.87
N LYS A 84 -7.12 -4.75 -8.94
CA LYS A 84 -7.39 -3.73 -7.93
C LYS A 84 -6.86 -2.37 -8.36
N ILE A 85 -7.66 -1.35 -8.13
CA ILE A 85 -7.31 0.06 -8.28
C ILE A 85 -7.29 0.67 -6.88
N GLU A 86 -6.19 1.31 -6.50
CA GLU A 86 -6.06 2.01 -5.21
C GLU A 86 -6.81 3.36 -5.26
N GLY A 87 -7.90 3.46 -4.50
CA GLY A 87 -8.79 4.62 -4.45
C GLY A 87 -8.92 5.28 -3.07
N ARG A 88 -8.13 4.87 -2.07
CA ARG A 88 -8.23 5.39 -0.70
C ARG A 88 -8.02 6.90 -0.67
N MET A 89 -8.97 7.62 -0.05
CA MET A 89 -9.00 9.08 0.04
C MET A 89 -8.98 9.81 -1.31
N LYS A 90 -9.45 9.16 -2.39
CA LYS A 90 -9.57 9.77 -3.72
C LYS A 90 -10.99 10.28 -3.98
N GLY A 91 -11.10 11.39 -4.70
CA GLY A 91 -12.38 11.97 -5.10
C GLY A 91 -13.10 11.11 -6.16
N PRO A 92 -14.42 11.24 -6.31
CA PRO A 92 -15.20 10.48 -7.30
C PRO A 92 -14.70 10.67 -8.74
N GLU A 93 -14.18 11.85 -9.08
CA GLU A 93 -13.63 12.15 -10.41
C GLU A 93 -12.36 11.34 -10.72
N TYR A 94 -11.53 11.04 -9.70
CA TYR A 94 -10.37 10.16 -9.86
C TYR A 94 -10.82 8.74 -10.14
N VAL A 95 -11.76 8.24 -9.32
CA VAL A 95 -12.26 6.87 -9.44
C VAL A 95 -12.93 6.66 -10.79
N ALA A 96 -13.79 7.60 -11.23
CA ALA A 96 -14.43 7.54 -12.54
C ALA A 96 -13.40 7.48 -13.67
N ASN A 97 -12.39 8.37 -13.64
CA ASN A 97 -11.38 8.44 -14.70
C ASN A 97 -10.57 7.14 -14.83
N VAL A 98 -10.08 6.62 -13.70
CA VAL A 98 -9.25 5.41 -13.70
C VAL A 98 -10.09 4.20 -14.07
N VAL A 99 -11.26 4.02 -13.44
CA VAL A 99 -12.11 2.84 -13.68
C VAL A 99 -12.60 2.79 -15.13
N GLU A 100 -12.99 3.92 -15.73
CA GLU A 100 -13.42 3.97 -17.13
C GLU A 100 -12.33 3.46 -18.09
N LYS A 101 -11.09 3.94 -17.92
CA LYS A 101 -9.95 3.57 -18.78
C LYS A 101 -9.52 2.12 -18.58
N TYR A 102 -9.43 1.67 -17.32
CA TYR A 102 -9.12 0.27 -17.04
C TYR A 102 -10.22 -0.68 -17.49
N ARG A 103 -11.50 -0.27 -17.45
CA ARG A 103 -12.61 -1.08 -17.99
C ARG A 103 -12.49 -1.24 -19.49
N ARG A 104 -12.24 -0.15 -20.24
CA ARG A 104 -11.99 -0.21 -21.69
C ARG A 104 -10.83 -1.14 -22.02
N ALA A 105 -9.69 -0.96 -21.35
CA ALA A 105 -8.49 -1.78 -21.57
C ALA A 105 -8.74 -3.25 -21.24
N LEU A 106 -9.47 -3.54 -20.16
CA LEU A 106 -9.83 -4.90 -19.76
C LEU A 106 -10.82 -5.55 -20.73
N ASP A 107 -11.85 -4.83 -21.19
CA ASP A 107 -12.80 -5.33 -22.20
C ASP A 107 -12.09 -5.67 -23.50
N ALA A 108 -11.19 -4.79 -23.96
CA ALA A 108 -10.40 -5.05 -25.15
C ALA A 108 -9.49 -6.28 -24.98
N ALA A 109 -8.84 -6.42 -23.81
CA ALA A 109 -7.99 -7.57 -23.53
C ALA A 109 -8.78 -8.90 -23.49
N ILE A 110 -9.97 -8.92 -22.90
CA ILE A 110 -10.87 -10.10 -22.85
C ILE A 110 -11.37 -10.47 -24.25
N GLU A 111 -11.73 -9.46 -25.06
CA GLU A 111 -12.25 -9.66 -26.41
C GLU A 111 -11.14 -9.82 -27.47
N HIS A 112 -9.87 -9.88 -27.04
CA HIS A 112 -8.69 -9.93 -27.92
C HIS A 112 -8.67 -8.82 -28.98
N ARG A 113 -9.15 -7.63 -28.63
CA ARG A 113 -9.12 -6.42 -29.47
C ARG A 113 -7.82 -5.64 -29.28
N PRO A 114 -7.42 -4.79 -30.25
CA PRO A 114 -6.30 -3.88 -30.08
C PRO A 114 -6.42 -3.00 -28.83
N PHE A 115 -5.28 -2.64 -28.25
CA PHE A 115 -5.22 -1.80 -27.07
C PHE A 115 -5.96 -0.47 -27.30
N PRO A 116 -6.95 -0.11 -26.46
CA PRO A 116 -7.92 0.92 -26.81
C PRO A 116 -7.59 2.31 -26.26
N LEU A 117 -6.54 2.47 -25.44
CA LEU A 117 -6.20 3.75 -24.85
C LEU A 117 -5.22 4.51 -25.76
N THR A 118 -5.47 5.81 -25.90
CA THR A 118 -4.68 6.75 -26.68
C THR A 118 -3.70 7.52 -25.80
N SER A 119 -2.75 8.26 -26.40
CA SER A 119 -1.88 9.18 -25.66
C SER A 119 -2.68 10.20 -24.82
N ARG A 120 -3.85 10.63 -25.33
CA ARG A 120 -4.76 11.50 -24.59
C ARG A 120 -5.34 10.82 -23.35
N ASP A 121 -5.70 9.54 -23.44
CA ASP A 121 -6.18 8.78 -22.27
C ASP A 121 -5.07 8.68 -21.19
N GLU A 122 -3.80 8.55 -21.59
CA GLU A 122 -2.66 8.54 -20.68
C GLU A 122 -2.43 9.90 -20.01
N GLU A 123 -2.51 11.00 -20.76
CA GLU A 123 -2.49 12.36 -20.19
C GLU A 123 -3.60 12.54 -19.16
N GLU A 124 -4.80 12.08 -19.47
CA GLU A 124 -5.94 12.14 -18.57
C GLU A 124 -5.71 11.38 -17.27
N LEU A 125 -5.10 10.19 -17.34
CA LEU A 125 -4.68 9.46 -16.14
C LEU A 125 -3.66 10.27 -15.32
N ARG A 126 -2.72 10.97 -15.97
CA ARG A 126 -1.71 11.79 -15.26
C ARG A 126 -2.33 12.99 -14.53
N TYR A 127 -3.43 13.56 -15.04
CA TYR A 127 -4.18 14.62 -14.33
C TYR A 127 -4.88 14.11 -13.07
N SER A 128 -5.27 12.83 -13.05
CA SER A 128 -5.85 12.17 -11.90
C SER A 128 -4.77 11.72 -10.93
N PHE A 129 -4.22 12.66 -10.14
CA PHE A 129 -3.28 12.42 -9.04
C PHE A 129 -2.21 11.34 -9.37
N SER A 130 -1.14 11.75 -10.04
CA SER A 130 -0.01 10.88 -10.34
C SER A 130 1.32 11.50 -9.94
N ARG A 131 2.29 10.67 -9.52
CA ARG A 131 3.70 11.06 -9.28
C ARG A 131 4.60 10.56 -10.40
N GLY A 132 4.08 10.65 -11.62
CA GLY A 132 4.55 9.80 -12.72
C GLY A 132 4.04 8.37 -12.56
N PHE A 133 4.10 7.62 -13.66
CA PHE A 133 3.72 6.22 -13.70
C PHE A 133 4.93 5.33 -13.91
N SER A 134 4.86 4.13 -13.35
CA SER A 134 5.70 2.99 -13.68
C SER A 134 4.89 1.71 -13.60
N HIS A 135 5.45 0.62 -14.12
CA HIS A 135 4.88 -0.72 -13.94
C HIS A 135 5.15 -1.30 -12.53
N GLY A 136 5.68 -0.50 -11.61
CA GLY A 136 6.12 -0.96 -10.30
C GLY A 136 7.16 -2.07 -10.44
N PHE A 137 6.83 -3.26 -9.95
CA PHE A 137 7.68 -4.46 -10.06
C PHE A 137 7.13 -5.50 -11.06
N LEU A 138 6.06 -5.20 -11.80
CA LEU A 138 5.38 -6.18 -12.66
C LEU A 138 6.26 -6.64 -13.83
N LYS A 139 7.20 -5.80 -14.29
CA LYS A 139 8.21 -6.14 -15.31
C LYS A 139 9.55 -6.61 -14.73
N GLY A 140 9.59 -6.83 -13.42
CA GLY A 140 10.83 -7.01 -12.66
C GLY A 140 11.28 -5.73 -11.97
N SER A 141 12.40 -5.82 -11.25
CA SER A 141 12.98 -4.69 -10.53
C SER A 141 13.73 -3.79 -11.50
N ASP A 142 13.31 -2.53 -11.59
CA ASP A 142 14.08 -1.44 -12.20
C ASP A 142 14.22 -0.32 -11.17
N HIS A 143 15.41 -0.22 -10.58
CA HIS A 143 15.68 0.74 -9.53
C HIS A 143 15.75 2.18 -10.06
N GLN A 144 15.94 2.40 -11.37
CA GLN A 144 16.00 3.72 -11.99
C GLN A 144 14.62 4.23 -12.42
N GLU A 145 13.70 3.34 -12.77
CA GLU A 145 12.33 3.71 -13.17
C GLU A 145 11.41 3.90 -11.96
N LEU A 146 11.54 3.04 -10.95
CA LEU A 146 10.62 2.98 -9.81
C LEU A 146 10.55 4.30 -9.03
N VAL A 147 11.72 4.88 -8.75
CA VAL A 147 11.89 6.13 -7.99
C VAL A 147 12.57 7.13 -8.91
N HIS A 148 12.00 8.33 -9.03
CA HIS A 148 12.64 9.42 -9.78
C HIS A 148 13.31 10.45 -8.89
N GLY A 149 13.09 10.41 -7.57
CA GLY A 149 13.79 11.23 -6.57
C GLY A 149 13.50 12.74 -6.54
N LEU A 150 12.78 13.31 -7.50
CA LEU A 150 12.62 14.77 -7.61
C LEU A 150 11.50 15.39 -6.78
N TYR A 151 10.38 14.69 -6.59
CA TYR A 151 9.21 15.23 -5.89
C TYR A 151 8.29 14.13 -5.33
N PRO A 152 7.55 14.39 -4.24
CA PRO A 152 6.72 13.39 -3.58
C PRO A 152 5.25 13.44 -3.99
N GLY A 153 4.86 14.43 -4.82
CA GLY A 153 3.48 14.86 -5.01
C GLY A 153 3.05 14.99 -6.47
N HIS A 154 1.76 15.27 -6.66
CA HIS A 154 1.16 15.36 -7.99
C HIS A 154 1.63 16.60 -8.76
N ARG A 155 2.12 16.35 -9.98
CA ARG A 155 2.55 17.40 -10.93
C ARG A 155 1.62 17.52 -12.13
N GLY A 156 1.12 16.40 -12.65
CA GLY A 156 0.33 16.36 -13.89
C GLY A 156 1.24 16.18 -15.11
N VAL A 157 0.98 16.92 -16.20
CA VAL A 157 1.73 16.80 -17.46
C VAL A 157 2.64 18.02 -17.64
N LEU A 158 3.88 17.80 -18.08
CA LEU A 158 4.88 18.84 -18.30
C LEU A 158 4.43 19.78 -19.43
N VAL A 159 4.51 21.08 -19.21
CA VAL A 159 4.17 22.11 -20.20
C VAL A 159 5.44 22.71 -20.79
N GLY A 160 6.43 23.02 -19.95
CA GLY A 160 7.55 23.84 -20.39
C GLY A 160 8.30 24.50 -19.24
N ARG A 161 9.03 25.57 -19.55
CA ARG A 161 9.77 26.38 -18.58
C ARG A 161 9.44 27.86 -18.73
N VAL A 162 9.37 28.57 -17.63
CA VAL A 162 9.14 30.02 -17.63
C VAL A 162 10.31 30.75 -18.29
N GLU A 163 10.03 31.55 -19.31
CA GLU A 163 11.00 32.49 -19.91
C GLU A 163 10.92 33.86 -19.23
N GLU A 164 9.70 34.39 -19.09
CA GLU A 164 9.47 35.74 -18.59
C GLU A 164 8.24 35.79 -17.68
N VAL A 165 8.31 36.67 -16.68
CA VAL A 165 7.24 36.87 -15.70
C VAL A 165 6.78 38.32 -15.74
N HIS A 166 5.53 38.55 -16.10
CA HIS A 166 4.90 39.86 -16.19
C HIS A 166 3.84 39.99 -15.09
N ALA A 167 4.26 39.95 -13.83
CA ALA A 167 3.37 39.85 -12.66
C ALA A 167 2.30 40.96 -12.60
N ARG A 168 2.66 42.22 -12.91
CA ARG A 168 1.70 43.35 -12.94
C ARG A 168 0.65 43.20 -14.03
N ALA A 169 1.04 42.67 -15.18
CA ALA A 169 0.16 42.36 -16.31
C ALA A 169 -0.44 40.94 -16.23
N ARG A 170 -0.29 40.29 -15.07
CA ARG A 170 -0.84 38.98 -14.72
C ARG A 170 -0.60 37.86 -15.74
N HIS A 171 0.56 37.82 -16.38
CA HIS A 171 0.89 36.74 -17.29
C HIS A 171 2.35 36.30 -17.19
N VAL A 172 2.62 35.12 -17.72
CA VAL A 172 3.97 34.55 -17.88
C VAL A 172 4.14 34.06 -19.30
N LEU A 173 5.36 34.14 -19.83
CA LEU A 173 5.75 33.49 -21.07
C LEU A 173 6.46 32.19 -20.74
N VAL A 174 6.05 31.10 -21.37
CA VAL A 174 6.54 29.75 -21.12
C VAL A 174 7.05 29.17 -22.44
N ARG A 175 8.31 28.76 -22.47
CA ARG A 175 8.85 27.94 -23.56
C ARG A 175 8.26 26.55 -23.43
N ALA A 176 7.42 26.16 -24.37
CA ALA A 176 6.77 24.87 -24.38
C ALA A 176 7.77 23.75 -24.67
N GLU A 177 7.59 22.59 -24.02
CA GLU A 177 8.22 21.36 -24.48
C GLU A 177 7.59 20.88 -25.80
N PRO A 178 8.29 20.09 -26.63
CA PRO A 178 7.77 19.59 -27.91
C PRO A 178 6.43 18.83 -27.80
N ASP A 179 6.19 18.18 -26.67
CA ASP A 179 5.02 17.37 -26.34
C ASP A 179 4.09 18.04 -25.31
N ALA A 180 4.17 19.36 -25.18
CA ALA A 180 3.35 20.11 -24.23
C ALA A 180 1.82 19.89 -24.47
N PRO A 181 1.03 19.69 -23.41
CA PRO A 181 -0.40 19.48 -23.53
C PRO A 181 -1.09 20.78 -23.95
N ARG A 182 -2.22 20.66 -24.63
CA ARG A 182 -3.08 21.82 -24.90
C ARG A 182 -3.58 22.43 -23.59
N LEU A 183 -3.49 23.76 -23.50
CA LEU A 183 -3.92 24.54 -22.35
C LEU A 183 -5.19 25.33 -22.65
N LYS A 184 -6.09 25.44 -21.67
CA LYS A 184 -7.33 26.20 -21.80
C LYS A 184 -7.75 26.83 -20.48
N ALA A 185 -8.67 27.80 -20.59
CA ALA A 185 -9.28 28.45 -19.44
C ALA A 185 -9.85 27.43 -18.43
N GLY A 186 -9.49 27.61 -17.16
CA GLY A 186 -9.87 26.76 -16.04
C GLY A 186 -8.86 25.66 -15.69
N ASP A 187 -7.87 25.37 -16.54
CA ASP A 187 -6.82 24.40 -16.22
C ASP A 187 -6.02 24.87 -14.99
N ARG A 188 -5.52 23.93 -14.18
CA ARG A 188 -4.68 24.26 -13.03
C ARG A 188 -3.21 24.11 -13.39
N ILE A 189 -2.47 25.19 -13.24
CA ILE A 189 -1.03 25.27 -13.53
C ILE A 189 -0.25 25.30 -12.21
N LEU A 190 0.86 24.57 -12.19
CA LEU A 190 1.86 24.54 -11.14
C LEU A 190 3.19 25.06 -11.69
N PHE A 191 3.86 25.91 -10.92
CA PHE A 191 5.23 26.34 -11.13
C PHE A 191 6.13 25.62 -10.12
N ASP A 192 6.95 24.68 -10.59
CA ASP A 192 7.87 23.87 -9.79
C ASP A 192 9.25 24.54 -9.77
N GLN A 193 9.73 24.81 -8.56
CA GLN A 193 10.96 25.56 -8.28
C GLN A 193 12.11 24.65 -7.84
N GLY A 194 11.94 23.32 -7.95
CA GLY A 194 12.91 22.32 -7.49
C GLY A 194 12.94 22.16 -5.97
N LYS A 195 11.96 22.71 -5.25
CA LYS A 195 11.79 22.63 -3.79
C LYS A 195 10.34 22.28 -3.43
N PRO A 196 9.86 21.07 -3.75
CA PRO A 196 8.51 20.60 -3.43
C PRO A 196 8.10 20.67 -1.95
N GLU A 197 9.07 20.80 -1.04
CA GLU A 197 8.85 21.03 0.39
C GLU A 197 8.30 22.44 0.70
N ASP A 198 8.51 23.41 -0.20
CA ASP A 198 7.99 24.77 -0.09
C ASP A 198 6.56 24.87 -0.68
N ASP A 199 5.82 25.94 -0.34
CA ASP A 199 4.50 26.19 -0.93
C ASP A 199 4.64 26.69 -2.38
N GLU A 200 4.58 25.74 -3.32
CA GLU A 200 4.80 26.04 -4.73
C GLU A 200 3.64 26.81 -5.37
N PRO A 201 3.94 27.83 -6.20
CA PRO A 201 2.91 28.65 -6.84
C PRO A 201 1.97 27.81 -7.73
N ARG A 202 0.66 27.86 -7.44
CA ARG A 202 -0.39 27.16 -8.21
C ARG A 202 -1.57 28.08 -8.52
N GLY A 203 -2.08 28.04 -9.75
CA GLY A 203 -3.18 28.92 -10.19
C GLY A 203 -4.11 28.30 -11.22
N GLY A 204 -5.30 28.86 -11.34
CA GLY A 204 -6.23 28.59 -12.45
C GLY A 204 -5.89 29.47 -13.65
N LEU A 205 -5.71 28.85 -14.81
CA LEU A 205 -5.43 29.53 -16.06
C LEU A 205 -6.67 30.29 -16.55
N HIS A 206 -6.53 31.58 -16.85
CA HIS A 206 -7.63 32.37 -17.40
C HIS A 206 -7.67 32.30 -18.93
N ALA A 207 -6.52 32.45 -19.58
CA ALA A 207 -6.36 32.36 -21.02
C ALA A 207 -4.95 31.87 -21.36
N CYS A 208 -4.80 31.27 -22.54
CA CYS A 208 -3.52 30.88 -23.10
C CYS A 208 -3.51 31.21 -24.60
N ASP A 209 -2.49 31.95 -25.02
CA ASP A 209 -2.23 32.28 -26.42
C ASP A 209 -0.80 31.87 -26.79
N GLU A 210 -0.50 31.72 -28.07
CA GLU A 210 0.85 31.44 -28.57
C GLU A 210 1.37 32.67 -29.35
N PRO A 211 2.00 33.66 -28.67
CA PRO A 211 2.49 34.87 -29.35
C PRO A 211 3.56 34.59 -30.41
N ARG A 212 4.31 33.50 -30.27
CA ARG A 212 5.31 33.03 -31.23
C ARG A 212 5.47 31.51 -31.14
N PRO A 213 5.88 30.83 -32.22
CA PRO A 213 6.02 29.37 -32.22
C PRO A 213 6.81 28.82 -31.02
N GLY A 214 6.20 27.92 -30.27
CA GLY A 214 6.81 27.25 -29.11
C GLY A 214 6.85 28.09 -27.82
N VAL A 215 6.21 29.27 -27.79
CA VAL A 215 6.12 30.10 -26.57
C VAL A 215 4.66 30.39 -26.25
N LEU A 216 4.23 29.94 -25.07
CA LEU A 216 2.88 30.08 -24.55
C LEU A 216 2.80 31.29 -23.62
N LYS A 217 1.82 32.15 -23.83
CA LYS A 217 1.46 33.23 -22.92
C LYS A 217 0.33 32.77 -22.01
N LEU A 218 0.63 32.53 -20.74
CA LEU A 218 -0.35 32.08 -19.75
C LEU A 218 -0.84 33.27 -18.93
N VAL A 219 -2.14 33.56 -18.97
CA VAL A 219 -2.77 34.69 -18.27
C VAL A 219 -3.53 34.21 -17.04
N PHE A 220 -3.43 34.93 -15.93
CA PHE A 220 -4.02 34.58 -14.63
C PHE A 220 -4.87 35.74 -14.05
N GLY A 221 -5.76 35.44 -13.10
CA GLY A 221 -6.48 36.44 -12.30
C GLY A 221 -7.86 36.87 -12.81
N GLY A 222 -8.77 35.92 -13.04
CA GLY A 222 -10.19 36.17 -13.33
C GLY A 222 -11.06 36.36 -12.06
N PRO A 223 -12.34 36.76 -12.19
CA PRO A 223 -13.21 37.20 -11.07
C PRO A 223 -13.36 36.19 -9.92
N ASP A 224 -13.22 34.88 -10.19
CA ASP A 224 -13.42 33.82 -9.21
C ASP A 224 -12.17 32.95 -8.95
N GLN A 225 -11.01 33.24 -9.56
CA GLN A 225 -9.85 32.34 -9.48
C GLN A 225 -8.50 33.06 -9.65
N SER A 226 -7.80 33.32 -8.54
CA SER A 226 -6.44 32.79 -8.30
C SER A 226 -5.86 33.29 -6.97
N THR A 227 -5.49 32.37 -6.08
CA THR A 227 -4.55 32.58 -4.97
C THR A 227 -3.08 32.64 -5.45
N LEU A 228 -2.85 32.66 -6.76
CA LEU A 228 -1.52 32.63 -7.35
C LEU A 228 -0.88 34.02 -7.29
N ASP A 229 0.17 34.14 -6.50
CA ASP A 229 1.05 35.31 -6.52
C ASP A 229 2.18 35.10 -7.53
N LEU A 230 2.05 35.73 -8.71
CA LEU A 230 3.07 35.65 -9.77
C LEU A 230 4.41 36.27 -9.37
N ARG A 231 4.49 37.05 -8.27
CA ARG A 231 5.78 37.56 -7.76
C ARG A 231 6.66 36.45 -7.21
N LEU A 232 6.09 35.29 -6.89
CA LEU A 232 6.82 34.12 -6.43
C LEU A 232 7.41 33.30 -7.59
N VAL A 233 6.88 33.46 -8.80
CA VAL A 233 7.32 32.74 -10.00
C VAL A 233 8.57 33.39 -10.59
N LYS A 234 9.53 32.58 -11.05
CA LYS A 234 10.81 33.03 -11.59
C LYS A 234 11.08 32.45 -12.99
N PRO A 235 11.85 33.15 -13.85
CA PRO A 235 12.41 32.54 -15.04
C PRO A 235 13.18 31.25 -14.71
N GLY A 236 12.96 30.20 -15.50
CA GLY A 236 13.52 28.87 -15.29
C GLY A 236 12.60 27.88 -14.56
N ASP A 237 11.59 28.37 -13.82
CA ASP A 237 10.61 27.51 -13.13
C ASP A 237 9.96 26.54 -14.13
N VAL A 238 9.78 25.28 -13.73
CA VAL A 238 9.16 24.25 -14.56
C VAL A 238 7.65 24.37 -14.46
N VAL A 239 6.96 24.37 -15.59
CA VAL A 239 5.51 24.57 -15.66
C VAL A 239 4.82 23.24 -15.91
N TRP A 240 3.86 22.91 -15.05
CA TRP A 240 3.07 21.68 -15.15
C TRP A 240 1.57 22.00 -15.25
N LYS A 241 0.85 21.28 -16.11
CA LYS A 241 -0.61 21.22 -16.11
C LYS A 241 -1.06 20.16 -15.11
N ALA A 242 -1.33 20.60 -13.88
CA ALA A 242 -1.74 19.74 -12.77
C ALA A 242 -3.15 19.18 -12.96
N LYS A 243 -4.12 19.99 -13.42
CA LYS A 243 -5.49 19.51 -13.68
C LYS A 243 -6.03 20.05 -14.99
N ASP A 244 -6.73 19.19 -15.73
CA ASP A 244 -7.52 19.59 -16.90
C ASP A 244 -8.98 19.85 -16.50
N ALA A 245 -9.47 21.05 -16.82
CA ALA A 245 -10.79 21.50 -16.41
C ALA A 245 -11.92 20.71 -17.09
N GLU A 246 -11.75 20.32 -18.34
CA GLU A 246 -12.78 19.61 -19.10
C GLU A 246 -12.87 18.16 -18.64
N VAL A 247 -11.73 17.51 -18.46
CA VAL A 247 -11.65 16.15 -17.92
C VAL A 247 -12.28 16.12 -16.53
N THR A 248 -11.93 17.08 -15.67
CA THR A 248 -12.52 17.20 -14.33
C THR A 248 -14.04 17.36 -14.39
N ARG A 249 -14.57 18.22 -15.29
CA ARG A 249 -16.03 18.40 -15.46
C ARG A 249 -16.69 17.14 -16.02
N ALA A 250 -16.09 16.49 -17.01
CA ALA A 250 -16.60 15.25 -17.59
C ALA A 250 -16.68 14.14 -16.55
N MET A 251 -15.61 13.94 -15.78
CA MET A 251 -15.54 12.91 -14.73
C MET A 251 -16.47 13.20 -13.56
N LYS A 252 -16.66 14.47 -13.18
CA LYS A 252 -17.70 14.84 -12.20
C LYS A 252 -19.10 14.53 -12.70
N ARG A 253 -19.40 14.75 -13.99
CA ARG A 253 -20.70 14.36 -14.56
C ARG A 253 -20.90 12.85 -14.51
N ILE A 254 -19.88 12.07 -14.91
CA ILE A 254 -19.95 10.60 -14.84
C ILE A 254 -20.12 10.13 -13.39
N ALA A 255 -19.36 10.69 -12.46
CA ALA A 255 -19.44 10.33 -11.04
C ALA A 255 -20.77 10.73 -10.39
N ALA A 256 -21.43 11.79 -10.88
CA ALA A 256 -22.74 12.23 -10.42
C ALA A 256 -23.91 11.50 -11.10
N GLN A 257 -23.66 10.72 -12.16
CA GLN A 257 -24.71 9.91 -12.77
C GLN A 257 -25.09 8.77 -11.83
N GLU A 258 -26.34 8.77 -11.38
CA GLU A 258 -26.91 7.60 -10.73
C GLU A 258 -26.98 6.45 -11.73
N ARG A 259 -26.35 5.33 -11.39
CA ARG A 259 -26.39 4.14 -12.25
C ARG A 259 -27.81 3.61 -12.28
N LYS A 260 -28.46 3.72 -13.44
CA LYS A 260 -29.78 3.12 -13.65
C LYS A 260 -29.70 1.61 -13.58
N LEU A 261 -30.72 1.01 -13.00
CA LEU A 261 -30.90 -0.41 -12.90
C LEU A 261 -31.48 -0.94 -14.20
N SER A 262 -30.77 -1.93 -14.75
CA SER A 262 -31.20 -2.60 -15.97
C SER A 262 -32.54 -3.30 -15.75
N LEU A 263 -33.54 -3.02 -16.60
CA LEU A 263 -34.88 -3.58 -16.52
C LEU A 263 -35.17 -4.45 -17.73
N SER A 264 -35.57 -5.69 -17.49
CA SER A 264 -36.05 -6.61 -18.53
C SER A 264 -37.55 -6.76 -18.44
N LEU A 265 -38.25 -6.54 -19.56
CA LEU A 265 -39.71 -6.60 -19.66
C LEU A 265 -40.16 -7.75 -20.56
N ARG A 266 -41.24 -8.40 -20.17
CA ARG A 266 -41.99 -9.34 -21.01
C ARG A 266 -43.46 -8.94 -21.04
N ALA A 267 -43.94 -8.54 -22.21
CA ALA A 267 -45.34 -8.16 -22.42
C ALA A 267 -46.08 -9.28 -23.15
N ARG A 268 -47.24 -9.70 -22.62
CA ARG A 268 -48.07 -10.78 -23.17
C ARG A 268 -49.52 -10.33 -23.31
N GLY A 269 -50.20 -10.78 -24.36
CA GLY A 269 -51.63 -10.51 -24.50
C GLY A 269 -52.25 -11.05 -25.79
N ALA A 270 -53.57 -11.24 -25.75
CA ALA A 270 -54.41 -11.68 -26.87
C ALA A 270 -55.68 -10.80 -26.92
N ALA A 271 -56.46 -10.89 -27.99
CA ALA A 271 -57.71 -10.15 -28.09
C ALA A 271 -58.70 -10.57 -26.98
N GLY A 272 -59.31 -9.60 -26.31
CA GLY A 272 -60.27 -9.85 -25.24
C GLY A 272 -59.65 -10.07 -23.86
N VAL A 273 -58.32 -10.10 -23.72
CA VAL A 273 -57.64 -10.16 -22.42
C VAL A 273 -56.79 -8.92 -22.15
N PRO A 274 -56.59 -8.50 -20.89
CA PRO A 274 -55.66 -7.42 -20.56
C PRO A 274 -54.23 -7.68 -21.03
N LEU A 275 -53.50 -6.62 -21.35
CA LEU A 275 -52.06 -6.68 -21.56
C LEU A 275 -51.38 -6.92 -20.22
N GLN A 276 -50.61 -8.00 -20.11
CA GLN A 276 -49.81 -8.30 -18.92
C GLN A 276 -48.35 -7.97 -19.18
N VAL A 277 -47.72 -7.25 -18.25
CA VAL A 277 -46.29 -6.89 -18.34
C VAL A 277 -45.59 -7.38 -17.07
N ASP A 278 -44.69 -8.33 -17.25
CA ASP A 278 -43.73 -8.75 -16.23
C ASP A 278 -42.44 -7.94 -16.36
N ALA A 279 -41.89 -7.51 -15.23
CA ALA A 279 -40.60 -6.85 -15.18
C ALA A 279 -39.67 -7.49 -14.15
N ARG A 280 -38.38 -7.51 -14.47
CA ARG A 280 -37.29 -7.90 -13.56
C ARG A 280 -36.12 -6.94 -13.70
N ASP A 281 -35.67 -6.39 -12.58
CA ASP A 281 -34.55 -5.46 -12.56
C ASP A 281 -33.19 -6.15 -12.32
N GLY A 282 -32.11 -5.38 -12.36
CA GLY A 282 -30.74 -5.85 -12.17
C GLY A 282 -30.41 -6.30 -10.74
N LEU A 283 -31.26 -5.98 -9.76
CA LEU A 283 -31.14 -6.41 -8.36
C LEU A 283 -32.02 -7.63 -8.05
N GLY A 284 -32.75 -8.14 -9.03
CA GLY A 284 -33.64 -9.29 -8.88
C GLY A 284 -35.06 -8.95 -8.41
N ARG A 285 -35.41 -7.66 -8.23
CA ARG A 285 -36.79 -7.24 -7.94
C ARG A 285 -37.68 -7.59 -9.14
N THR A 286 -38.91 -8.01 -8.85
CA THR A 286 -39.90 -8.33 -9.87
C THR A 286 -41.17 -7.51 -9.67
N ALA A 287 -41.88 -7.22 -10.76
CA ALA A 287 -43.21 -6.62 -10.71
C ALA A 287 -44.05 -7.12 -11.88
N ARG A 288 -45.36 -7.15 -11.68
CA ARG A 288 -46.35 -7.49 -12.70
C ARG A 288 -47.44 -6.42 -12.70
N VAL A 289 -47.76 -5.91 -13.88
CA VAL A 289 -48.87 -4.96 -14.07
C VAL A 289 -49.75 -5.40 -15.23
N GLU A 290 -51.03 -5.09 -15.13
CA GLU A 290 -52.04 -5.39 -16.14
C GLU A 290 -52.72 -4.11 -16.62
N SER A 291 -53.17 -4.10 -17.88
CA SER A 291 -54.05 -3.04 -18.35
C SER A 291 -55.40 -3.14 -17.64
N GLY A 292 -56.01 -1.99 -17.37
CA GLY A 292 -57.34 -1.87 -16.77
C GLY A 292 -58.45 -2.06 -17.80
N MET A 293 -58.06 -2.36 -19.04
CA MET A 293 -58.97 -2.70 -20.13
C MET A 293 -58.40 -3.85 -20.97
N PRO A 294 -59.26 -4.69 -21.56
CA PRO A 294 -58.82 -5.72 -22.50
C PRO A 294 -58.19 -5.16 -23.76
N LEU A 295 -57.24 -5.90 -24.34
CA LEU A 295 -56.71 -5.66 -25.67
C LEU A 295 -57.81 -5.88 -26.72
N GLN A 296 -57.94 -4.94 -27.64
CA GLN A 296 -58.93 -5.01 -28.71
C GLN A 296 -58.26 -5.42 -30.02
N ALA A 297 -59.00 -6.06 -30.93
CA ALA A 297 -58.52 -6.24 -32.30
C ALA A 297 -58.28 -4.86 -32.94
N ALA A 298 -57.11 -4.66 -33.54
CA ALA A 298 -56.72 -3.38 -34.11
C ALA A 298 -57.58 -3.06 -35.34
N ARG A 299 -58.36 -1.97 -35.25
CA ARG A 299 -59.09 -1.37 -36.40
C ARG A 299 -58.20 -0.42 -37.22
N GLY A 300 -57.00 -0.12 -36.72
CA GLY A 300 -56.01 0.79 -37.30
C GLY A 300 -54.58 0.30 -37.04
N LYS A 301 -53.64 1.19 -36.72
CA LYS A 301 -52.25 0.78 -36.41
C LYS A 301 -52.20 -0.11 -35.15
N PRO A 302 -51.73 -1.37 -35.23
CA PRO A 302 -51.64 -2.26 -34.08
C PRO A 302 -50.52 -1.83 -33.12
N LEU A 303 -50.55 -2.39 -31.91
CA LEU A 303 -49.40 -2.41 -31.01
C LEU A 303 -48.23 -3.04 -31.74
N HIS A 304 -47.17 -2.27 -31.86
CA HIS A 304 -45.91 -2.66 -32.48
C HIS A 304 -44.79 -2.22 -31.55
N GLU A 305 -43.62 -2.84 -31.70
CA GLU A 305 -42.53 -2.70 -30.75
C GLU A 305 -42.11 -1.24 -30.53
N ALA A 306 -42.09 -0.42 -31.59
CA ALA A 306 -41.74 0.99 -31.50
C ALA A 306 -42.66 1.77 -30.54
N LEU A 307 -43.98 1.57 -30.61
CA LEU A 307 -44.95 2.23 -29.72
C LEU A 307 -44.81 1.74 -28.27
N ILE A 308 -44.56 0.46 -28.06
CA ILE A 308 -44.34 -0.10 -26.71
C ILE A 308 -43.06 0.48 -26.11
N ARG A 309 -41.97 0.56 -26.89
CA ARG A 309 -40.73 1.20 -26.45
C ARG A 309 -40.95 2.67 -26.09
N GLU A 310 -41.66 3.40 -26.93
CA GLU A 310 -41.92 4.83 -26.74
C GLU A 310 -42.83 5.14 -25.55
N LYS A 311 -43.82 4.29 -25.24
CA LYS A 311 -44.84 4.60 -24.21
C LYS A 311 -44.67 3.81 -22.93
N LEU A 312 -44.40 2.50 -23.01
CA LEU A 312 -44.23 1.62 -21.86
C LEU A 312 -42.80 1.61 -21.33
N CYS A 313 -41.80 1.69 -22.22
CA CYS A 313 -40.38 1.59 -21.83
C CYS A 313 -39.66 2.94 -21.70
N ALA A 314 -40.37 4.06 -21.81
CA ALA A 314 -39.80 5.39 -21.67
C ALA A 314 -39.56 5.73 -20.20
N PHE A 315 -38.47 5.20 -19.63
CA PHE A 315 -38.16 5.30 -18.20
C PHE A 315 -37.56 6.64 -17.76
N GLY A 316 -37.17 7.53 -18.68
CA GLY A 316 -36.87 8.94 -18.39
C GLY A 316 -35.99 9.16 -17.16
N GLU A 317 -36.47 9.96 -16.20
CA GLU A 317 -35.82 10.32 -14.92
C GLU A 317 -35.91 9.24 -13.82
N THR A 318 -36.46 8.05 -14.11
CA THR A 318 -36.53 6.98 -13.10
C THR A 318 -35.18 6.29 -12.92
N GLU A 319 -35.05 5.50 -11.84
CA GLU A 319 -33.88 4.66 -11.55
C GLU A 319 -33.67 3.53 -12.57
N PHE A 320 -34.51 3.36 -13.59
CA PHE A 320 -34.50 2.19 -14.49
C PHE A 320 -34.08 2.54 -15.93
N GLU A 321 -33.41 1.60 -16.59
CA GLU A 321 -33.15 1.64 -18.04
C GLU A 321 -33.55 0.32 -18.70
N LEU A 322 -34.12 0.38 -19.91
CA LEU A 322 -34.55 -0.83 -20.61
C LEU A 322 -33.34 -1.61 -21.12
N ARG A 323 -33.13 -2.83 -20.58
CA ARG A 323 -32.13 -3.78 -21.08
C ARG A 323 -32.69 -4.70 -22.15
N ARG A 324 -33.91 -5.21 -21.94
CA ARG A 324 -34.55 -6.18 -22.84
C ARG A 324 -36.05 -5.99 -22.84
N LEU A 325 -36.66 -6.07 -24.02
CA LEU A 325 -38.10 -6.16 -24.20
C LEU A 325 -38.41 -7.44 -24.99
N GLN A 326 -39.31 -8.27 -24.46
CA GLN A 326 -39.90 -9.41 -25.15
C GLN A 326 -41.40 -9.18 -25.33
N LEU A 327 -41.91 -9.42 -26.53
CA LEU A 327 -43.32 -9.27 -26.88
C LEU A 327 -43.88 -10.62 -27.32
N ASP A 328 -44.86 -11.15 -26.58
CA ASP A 328 -45.61 -12.33 -26.96
C ASP A 328 -47.09 -11.91 -27.14
N LEU A 329 -47.39 -11.29 -28.28
CA LEU A 329 -48.74 -10.79 -28.62
C LEU A 329 -49.40 -11.69 -29.67
N GLU A 330 -50.62 -12.14 -29.39
CA GLU A 330 -51.40 -12.98 -30.30
C GLU A 330 -52.33 -12.12 -31.18
N GLY A 331 -51.88 -11.87 -32.41
CA GLY A 331 -52.63 -11.13 -33.42
C GLY A 331 -52.38 -9.61 -33.40
N ALA A 332 -53.13 -8.89 -34.24
CA ALA A 332 -53.05 -7.43 -34.35
C ALA A 332 -53.91 -6.78 -33.25
N LEU A 333 -53.27 -6.34 -32.17
CA LEU A 333 -53.94 -5.84 -30.97
C LEU A 333 -53.81 -4.31 -30.84
N ALA A 334 -54.76 -3.68 -30.16
CA ALA A 334 -54.76 -2.25 -29.88
C ALA A 334 -54.96 -1.99 -28.39
N LEU A 335 -54.16 -1.06 -27.87
CA LEU A 335 -54.30 -0.50 -26.52
C LEU A 335 -54.01 1.01 -26.58
N PRO A 336 -54.80 1.86 -25.90
CA PRO A 336 -54.54 3.30 -25.89
C PRO A 336 -53.15 3.64 -25.35
N PRO A 337 -52.41 4.59 -25.96
CA PRO A 337 -51.11 5.03 -25.45
C PRO A 337 -51.14 5.58 -24.01
N SER A 338 -52.27 6.15 -23.58
CA SER A 338 -52.49 6.60 -22.20
C SER A 338 -52.40 5.45 -21.20
N GLU A 339 -52.86 4.27 -21.61
CA GLU A 339 -52.87 3.05 -20.81
C GLU A 339 -51.46 2.49 -20.63
N LEU A 340 -50.66 2.45 -21.71
CA LEU A 340 -49.25 2.06 -21.64
C LEU A 340 -48.45 2.97 -20.69
N LYS A 341 -48.73 4.29 -20.71
CA LYS A 341 -48.10 5.25 -19.77
C LYS A 341 -48.53 5.01 -18.32
N ARG A 342 -49.78 4.61 -18.08
CA ARG A 342 -50.27 4.26 -16.74
C ARG A 342 -49.59 2.99 -16.23
N MET A 343 -49.54 1.94 -17.06
CA MET A 343 -48.87 0.68 -16.73
C MET A 343 -47.38 0.91 -16.42
N ARG A 344 -46.68 1.75 -17.20
CA ARG A 344 -45.30 2.14 -16.90
C ARG A 344 -45.15 2.73 -15.49
N ARG A 345 -46.00 3.69 -15.11
CA ARG A 345 -45.96 4.32 -13.77
C ARG A 345 -46.18 3.28 -12.68
N ALA A 346 -47.23 2.47 -12.80
CA ALA A 346 -47.51 1.39 -11.87
C ALA A 346 -46.36 0.37 -11.74
N LEU A 347 -45.69 0.06 -12.85
CA LEU A 347 -44.55 -0.85 -12.87
C LEU A 347 -43.35 -0.27 -12.10
N VAL A 348 -43.02 1.00 -12.36
CA VAL A 348 -41.94 1.72 -11.68
C VAL A 348 -42.22 1.80 -10.18
N ASP A 349 -43.43 2.20 -9.79
CA ASP A 349 -43.83 2.31 -8.37
C ASP A 349 -43.77 0.95 -7.65
N ALA A 350 -44.22 -0.12 -8.32
CA ALA A 350 -44.19 -1.48 -7.77
C ALA A 350 -42.76 -2.02 -7.60
N LEU A 351 -41.81 -1.62 -8.46
CA LEU A 351 -40.41 -2.01 -8.32
C LEU A 351 -39.68 -1.16 -7.26
N ALA A 352 -39.89 0.16 -7.28
CA ALA A 352 -39.24 1.10 -6.36
C ALA A 352 -39.64 0.86 -4.89
N SER A 353 -40.88 0.41 -4.66
CA SER A 353 -41.40 0.09 -3.32
C SER A 353 -40.92 -1.26 -2.75
N ARG A 354 -40.28 -2.12 -3.57
CA ARG A 354 -39.74 -3.40 -3.09
C ARG A 354 -38.28 -3.23 -2.70
N ALA A 355 -37.94 -3.67 -1.49
CA ALA A 355 -36.55 -3.89 -1.13
C ALA A 355 -35.99 -5.04 -2.00
N PRO A 356 -34.75 -4.94 -2.51
CA PRO A 356 -34.11 -6.08 -3.16
C PRO A 356 -33.89 -7.20 -2.15
N ASP A 357 -34.02 -8.45 -2.59
CA ASP A 357 -33.67 -9.61 -1.77
C ASP A 357 -32.20 -9.50 -1.38
N ARG A 358 -31.95 -9.25 -0.09
CA ARG A 358 -30.61 -9.28 0.48
C ARG A 358 -30.46 -10.62 1.19
N PRO A 359 -29.35 -11.35 1.01
CA PRO A 359 -29.08 -12.50 1.87
C PRO A 359 -29.11 -12.03 3.32
N GLU A 360 -29.78 -12.77 4.19
CA GLU A 360 -29.83 -12.47 5.61
C GLU A 360 -28.39 -12.49 6.15
N ARG A 361 -27.91 -11.34 6.63
CA ARG A 361 -26.58 -11.20 7.21
C ARG A 361 -26.72 -11.15 8.72
N SER A 362 -26.46 -12.28 9.38
CA SER A 362 -26.30 -12.31 10.84
C SER A 362 -24.84 -12.05 11.20
N VAL A 363 -24.56 -11.06 12.04
CA VAL A 363 -23.24 -10.88 12.65
C VAL A 363 -23.27 -11.53 14.03
N ARG A 364 -22.37 -12.48 14.27
CA ARG A 364 -22.12 -13.00 15.62
C ARG A 364 -20.97 -12.21 16.23
N THR A 365 -21.24 -11.51 17.33
CA THR A 365 -20.23 -10.83 18.14
C THR A 365 -19.97 -11.62 19.43
N GLY A 366 -18.84 -11.38 20.09
CA GLY A 366 -18.53 -12.00 21.39
C GLY A 366 -18.16 -13.48 21.34
N ILE A 367 -17.74 -14.00 20.18
CA ILE A 367 -17.21 -15.37 20.06
C ILE A 367 -15.93 -15.44 20.90
N ALA A 368 -15.83 -16.41 21.81
CA ALA A 368 -14.64 -16.57 22.62
C ALA A 368 -13.44 -16.95 21.74
N THR A 369 -12.25 -16.45 22.07
CA THR A 369 -11.01 -16.74 21.33
C THR A 369 -10.78 -18.24 21.13
N ASP A 370 -11.12 -19.04 22.14
CA ASP A 370 -10.99 -20.50 22.16
C ASP A 370 -11.95 -21.20 21.18
N GLU A 371 -13.08 -20.59 20.85
CA GLU A 371 -14.03 -21.10 19.85
C GLU A 371 -13.53 -20.84 18.41
N VAL A 372 -12.65 -19.85 18.22
CA VAL A 372 -12.08 -19.51 16.91
C VAL A 372 -10.79 -20.27 16.66
N VAL A 373 -9.88 -20.30 17.63
CA VAL A 373 -8.59 -20.98 17.55
C VAL A 373 -8.30 -21.70 18.85
N ALA A 374 -8.01 -23.00 18.74
CA ALA A 374 -7.69 -23.85 19.88
C ALA A 374 -6.55 -23.25 20.73
N PRO A 375 -6.65 -23.33 22.08
CA PRO A 375 -5.56 -22.93 22.96
C PRO A 375 -4.28 -23.72 22.64
N VAL A 376 -3.15 -23.03 22.73
CA VAL A 376 -1.84 -23.68 22.62
C VAL A 376 -1.53 -24.35 23.97
N PRO A 377 -1.16 -25.64 24.01
CA PRO A 377 -0.84 -26.32 25.25
C PRO A 377 0.22 -25.57 26.05
N ALA A 378 -0.07 -25.34 27.33
CA ALA A 378 0.90 -24.77 28.25
C ALA A 378 1.99 -25.81 28.53
N GLY A 379 3.23 -25.50 28.15
CA GLY A 379 4.40 -26.21 28.68
C GLY A 379 4.70 -25.75 30.12
N ALA A 380 5.41 -26.55 30.90
CA ALA A 380 5.86 -26.15 32.23
C ALA A 380 6.76 -24.90 32.12
N SER A 381 6.26 -23.74 32.53
CA SER A 381 7.01 -22.49 32.51
C SER A 381 7.66 -22.26 33.88
N SER A 382 8.80 -22.93 34.10
CA SER A 382 9.71 -22.66 35.22
C SER A 382 11.08 -22.17 34.74
N GLN A 383 11.17 -21.72 33.48
CA GLN A 383 12.44 -21.31 32.89
C GLN A 383 12.90 -19.98 33.50
N ALA A 384 14.19 -19.91 33.86
CA ALA A 384 14.82 -18.67 34.27
C ALA A 384 14.77 -17.66 33.11
N PRO A 385 14.63 -16.35 33.39
CA PRO A 385 14.71 -15.33 32.36
C PRO A 385 16.04 -15.43 31.59
N LYS A 386 15.98 -15.37 30.26
CA LYS A 386 17.14 -15.47 29.36
C LYS A 386 17.21 -14.26 28.42
N LEU A 387 18.44 -13.77 28.22
CA LEU A 387 18.77 -12.73 27.24
C LEU A 387 19.44 -13.38 26.03
N VAL A 388 18.93 -13.15 24.83
CA VAL A 388 19.46 -13.71 23.58
C VAL A 388 19.80 -12.57 22.63
N PRO A 389 21.08 -12.36 22.30
CA PRO A 389 21.47 -11.31 21.39
C PRO A 389 21.28 -11.76 19.93
N LEU A 390 20.79 -10.85 19.10
CA LEU A 390 20.74 -11.00 17.64
C LEU A 390 21.84 -10.15 17.03
N LEU A 391 22.73 -10.84 16.31
CA LEU A 391 24.03 -10.35 15.87
C LEU A 391 24.13 -10.43 14.34
N ARG A 392 24.76 -9.42 13.73
CA ARG A 392 24.84 -9.25 12.27
C ARG A 392 26.28 -9.27 11.74
N THR A 393 27.28 -9.17 12.62
CA THR A 393 28.72 -9.18 12.24
C THR A 393 29.52 -10.19 13.04
N LEU A 394 30.69 -10.59 12.52
CA LEU A 394 31.61 -11.48 13.24
C LEU A 394 32.16 -10.83 14.52
N GLU A 395 32.45 -9.53 14.50
CA GLU A 395 32.92 -8.81 15.69
C GLU A 395 31.91 -8.88 16.84
N GLN A 396 30.62 -8.72 16.50
CA GLN A 396 29.52 -8.85 17.45
C GLN A 396 29.45 -10.26 18.05
N VAL A 397 29.62 -11.30 17.22
CA VAL A 397 29.67 -12.70 17.65
C VAL A 397 30.81 -12.93 18.64
N GLU A 398 32.03 -12.45 18.34
CA GLU A 398 33.18 -12.60 19.24
C GLU A 398 32.95 -11.95 20.61
N VAL A 399 32.32 -10.78 20.62
CA VAL A 399 31.98 -10.09 21.87
C VAL A 399 30.96 -10.90 22.67
N ALA A 400 29.89 -11.37 22.05
CA ALA A 400 28.86 -12.15 22.73
C ALA A 400 29.43 -13.46 23.33
N LEU A 401 30.29 -14.18 22.59
CA LEU A 401 30.93 -15.39 23.08
C LEU A 401 31.89 -15.10 24.24
N ARG A 402 32.69 -14.02 24.15
CA ARG A 402 33.58 -13.58 25.25
C ARG A 402 32.80 -13.22 26.52
N LEU A 403 31.58 -12.68 26.38
CA LEU A 403 30.70 -12.35 27.50
C LEU A 403 29.96 -13.57 28.08
N GLY A 404 30.12 -14.75 27.48
CA GLY A 404 29.54 -16.01 27.97
C GLY A 404 28.07 -16.20 27.63
N PHE A 405 27.58 -15.62 26.53
CA PHE A 405 26.24 -15.95 26.03
C PHE A 405 26.22 -17.38 25.49
N ASP A 406 25.32 -18.20 26.02
CA ASP A 406 25.16 -19.63 25.70
C ASP A 406 24.24 -19.88 24.51
N GLU A 407 23.61 -18.84 23.97
CA GLU A 407 22.73 -18.88 22.82
C GLU A 407 22.70 -17.52 22.13
N VAL A 408 22.80 -17.51 20.80
CA VAL A 408 22.77 -16.30 19.97
C VAL A 408 21.90 -16.50 18.73
N GLN A 409 21.34 -15.41 18.23
CA GLN A 409 20.67 -15.35 16.93
C GLN A 409 21.56 -14.65 15.92
N LEU A 410 21.65 -15.17 14.69
CA LEU A 410 22.49 -14.63 13.63
C LEU A 410 21.63 -14.12 12.46
N ASP A 411 21.73 -12.83 12.17
CA ASP A 411 21.04 -12.14 11.07
C ASP A 411 22.05 -11.51 10.11
N PHE A 412 22.92 -12.34 9.54
CA PHE A 412 23.90 -11.92 8.53
C PHE A 412 23.19 -11.68 7.21
N MET A 413 22.72 -10.44 6.98
CA MET A 413 21.78 -10.11 5.90
C MET A 413 22.28 -10.48 4.49
N GLU A 414 23.57 -10.29 4.20
CA GLU A 414 24.20 -10.66 2.93
C GLU A 414 24.68 -12.13 2.89
N LEU A 415 24.52 -12.86 4.00
CA LEU A 415 25.03 -14.21 4.24
C LEU A 415 26.56 -14.35 4.19
N VAL A 416 27.31 -13.27 4.00
CA VAL A 416 28.79 -13.25 4.01
C VAL A 416 29.28 -13.48 5.44
N GLY A 417 30.20 -14.42 5.65
CA GLY A 417 30.72 -14.73 6.99
C GLY A 417 29.78 -15.54 7.91
N LEU A 418 28.52 -15.77 7.52
CA LEU A 418 27.56 -16.53 8.33
C LEU A 418 28.05 -17.95 8.68
N GLY A 419 28.70 -18.64 7.74
CA GLY A 419 29.26 -19.99 8.00
C GLY A 419 30.32 -19.97 9.09
N ILE A 420 31.23 -18.99 9.03
CA ILE A 420 32.27 -18.79 10.04
C ILE A 420 31.62 -18.47 11.41
N ALA A 421 30.61 -17.61 11.42
CA ALA A 421 29.89 -17.27 12.65
C ALA A 421 29.25 -18.50 13.31
N VAL A 422 28.56 -19.33 12.51
CA VAL A 422 27.95 -20.59 12.98
C VAL A 422 29.01 -21.53 13.57
N GLU A 423 30.13 -21.70 12.87
CA GLU A 423 31.24 -22.55 13.34
C GLU A 423 31.82 -22.04 14.66
N ARG A 424 32.05 -20.73 14.81
CA ARG A 424 32.59 -20.14 16.03
C ARG A 424 31.65 -20.27 17.22
N VAL A 425 30.36 -20.01 17.03
CA VAL A 425 29.34 -20.16 18.09
C VAL A 425 29.29 -21.61 18.56
N ARG A 426 29.27 -22.57 17.63
CA ARG A 426 29.27 -24.00 17.97
C ARG A 426 30.56 -24.45 18.64
N ALA A 427 31.72 -23.96 18.19
CA ALA A 427 33.02 -24.24 18.81
C ALA A 427 33.10 -23.73 20.26
N ALA A 428 32.39 -22.65 20.59
CA ALA A 428 32.24 -22.15 21.95
C ALA A 428 31.20 -22.91 22.79
N GLY A 429 30.52 -23.92 22.23
CA GLY A 429 29.48 -24.69 22.91
C GLY A 429 28.16 -23.95 23.10
N ALA A 430 27.96 -22.82 22.42
CA ALA A 430 26.73 -22.05 22.45
C ALA A 430 25.76 -22.51 21.35
N ARG A 431 24.45 -22.33 21.60
CA ARG A 431 23.40 -22.59 20.61
C ARG A 431 23.31 -21.48 19.58
N VAL A 432 23.16 -21.85 18.31
CA VAL A 432 23.06 -20.92 17.19
C VAL A 432 21.70 -21.01 16.49
N ILE A 433 20.99 -19.89 16.47
CA ILE A 433 19.74 -19.74 15.73
C ILE A 433 20.01 -18.83 14.54
N VAL A 434 19.66 -19.26 13.31
CA VAL A 434 19.90 -18.47 12.10
C VAL A 434 18.59 -17.84 11.61
N ALA A 435 18.60 -16.53 11.38
CA ALA A 435 17.46 -15.81 10.82
C ALA A 435 17.39 -15.97 9.30
N THR A 436 16.21 -16.35 8.78
CA THR A 436 15.95 -16.39 7.33
C THR A 436 15.80 -14.97 6.78
N PRO A 437 15.89 -14.69 5.47
CA PRO A 437 15.47 -13.39 4.93
C PRO A 437 14.02 -13.06 5.34
N ARG A 438 13.64 -11.78 5.36
CA ARG A 438 12.26 -11.37 5.71
C ARG A 438 11.26 -11.62 4.58
N VAL A 439 11.74 -11.62 3.35
CA VAL A 439 10.96 -11.89 2.15
C VAL A 439 11.73 -12.93 1.35
N GLN A 440 11.00 -13.88 0.77
CA GLN A 440 11.53 -14.85 -0.17
C GLN A 440 10.58 -14.93 -1.37
N LYS A 441 11.13 -14.84 -2.57
CA LYS A 441 10.38 -14.97 -3.83
C LYS A 441 10.53 -16.39 -4.40
N PRO A 442 9.61 -16.84 -5.27
CA PRO A 442 9.81 -18.06 -6.04
C PRO A 442 11.17 -18.04 -6.76
N GLY A 443 11.93 -19.12 -6.68
CA GLY A 443 13.30 -19.23 -7.22
C GLY A 443 14.41 -18.92 -6.22
N GLU A 444 14.08 -18.41 -5.03
CA GLU A 444 15.04 -18.08 -3.96
C GLU A 444 15.17 -19.19 -2.90
N GLU A 445 14.65 -20.39 -3.16
CA GLU A 445 14.71 -21.55 -2.25
C GLU A 445 16.16 -22.05 -2.04
N GLY A 446 17.10 -21.55 -2.84
CA GLY A 446 18.54 -21.77 -2.64
C GLY A 446 19.05 -21.25 -1.29
N TYR A 447 18.39 -20.24 -0.71
CA TYR A 447 18.73 -19.73 0.63
C TYR A 447 18.45 -20.78 1.71
N ASP A 448 17.31 -21.46 1.64
CA ASP A 448 16.95 -22.48 2.64
C ASP A 448 17.93 -23.64 2.64
N ARG A 449 18.29 -24.14 1.44
CA ARG A 449 19.34 -25.16 1.28
C ARG A 449 20.70 -24.72 1.81
N ARG A 450 20.99 -23.41 1.82
CA ARG A 450 22.21 -22.89 2.43
C ARG A 450 22.12 -22.97 3.95
N PHE A 451 20.99 -22.58 4.55
CA PHE A 451 20.78 -22.69 5.99
C PHE A 451 20.81 -24.15 6.48
N GLU A 452 20.20 -25.08 5.76
CA GLU A 452 20.25 -26.51 6.09
C GLU A 452 21.68 -27.07 6.14
N ARG A 453 22.55 -26.64 5.23
CA ARG A 453 23.95 -27.06 5.19
C ARG A 453 24.76 -26.55 6.39
N LEU A 454 24.37 -25.41 6.97
CA LEU A 454 25.00 -24.88 8.17
C LEU A 454 24.67 -25.72 9.42
N ARG A 455 23.57 -26.48 9.38
CA ARG A 455 23.04 -27.26 10.51
C ARG A 455 22.96 -26.42 11.80
N PRO A 456 22.21 -25.30 11.79
CA PRO A 456 22.01 -24.52 13.01
C PRO A 456 21.14 -25.29 14.00
N ASP A 457 21.24 -24.95 15.29
CA ASP A 457 20.38 -25.54 16.33
C ASP A 457 18.91 -25.09 16.14
N GLY A 458 18.71 -23.88 15.62
CA GLY A 458 17.38 -23.36 15.31
C GLY A 458 17.32 -22.41 14.13
N ILE A 459 16.10 -22.16 13.67
CA ILE A 459 15.79 -21.17 12.63
C ILE A 459 14.89 -20.09 13.23
N LEU A 460 15.23 -18.81 13.00
CA LEU A 460 14.32 -17.69 13.23
C LEU A 460 13.62 -17.36 11.90
N ALA A 461 12.42 -17.90 11.72
CA ALA A 461 11.62 -17.80 10.51
C ALA A 461 10.87 -16.46 10.43
N ARG A 462 11.14 -15.73 9.35
CA ARG A 462 10.62 -14.36 9.13
C ARG A 462 9.50 -14.24 8.09
N HIS A 463 9.10 -15.37 7.50
CA HIS A 463 7.94 -15.48 6.61
C HIS A 463 7.34 -16.90 6.71
N LEU A 464 6.08 -17.05 6.30
CA LEU A 464 5.36 -18.32 6.41
C LEU A 464 5.98 -19.46 5.58
N GLY A 465 6.61 -19.13 4.44
CA GLY A 465 7.34 -20.13 3.65
C GLY A 465 8.50 -20.77 4.43
N ALA A 466 9.27 -20.00 5.19
CA ALA A 466 10.32 -20.52 6.06
C ALA A 466 9.74 -21.32 7.23
N VAL A 467 8.64 -20.85 7.83
CA VAL A 467 7.93 -21.61 8.88
C VAL A 467 7.55 -22.99 8.36
N GLU A 468 6.89 -23.06 7.21
CA GLU A 468 6.48 -24.32 6.61
C GLU A 468 7.68 -25.21 6.23
N HIS A 469 8.69 -24.65 5.57
CA HIS A 469 9.87 -25.38 5.10
C HIS A 469 10.64 -26.03 6.26
N PHE A 470 10.97 -25.24 7.30
CA PHE A 470 11.81 -25.71 8.40
C PHE A 470 11.05 -26.52 9.45
N LEU A 471 9.72 -26.42 9.54
CA LEU A 471 8.94 -27.33 10.40
C LEU A 471 8.79 -28.71 9.77
N ARG A 472 8.78 -28.81 8.44
CA ARG A 472 8.71 -30.10 7.72
C ARG A 472 10.05 -30.85 7.70
N ASN A 473 11.16 -30.14 7.84
CA ASN A 473 12.51 -30.69 7.68
C ASN A 473 13.28 -30.74 8.99
N SER A 474 13.89 -31.89 9.32
CA SER A 474 14.62 -32.11 10.58
C SER A 474 16.03 -31.50 10.63
N HIS A 475 16.31 -30.47 9.82
CA HIS A 475 17.66 -29.86 9.73
C HIS A 475 17.94 -28.81 10.81
N ALA A 476 16.92 -28.42 11.57
CA ALA A 476 17.02 -27.58 12.76
C ALA A 476 16.18 -28.22 13.87
N GLU A 477 16.62 -28.13 15.12
CA GLU A 477 15.88 -28.69 16.26
C GLU A 477 14.65 -27.85 16.60
N THR A 478 14.75 -26.53 16.38
CA THR A 478 13.70 -25.57 16.73
C THR A 478 13.43 -24.56 15.60
N VAL A 479 12.17 -24.19 15.44
CA VAL A 479 11.76 -23.09 14.56
C VAL A 479 11.10 -22.02 15.42
N HIS A 480 11.60 -20.80 15.35
CA HIS A 480 11.14 -19.63 16.08
C HIS A 480 10.48 -18.67 15.10
N GLY A 481 9.26 -18.21 15.37
CA GLY A 481 8.61 -17.20 14.53
C GLY A 481 9.05 -15.80 14.93
N ASP A 482 9.37 -14.96 13.95
CA ASP A 482 9.84 -13.60 14.21
C ASP A 482 8.75 -12.52 14.09
N PHE A 483 9.06 -11.28 14.52
CA PHE A 483 8.15 -10.13 14.51
C PHE A 483 7.50 -9.87 13.15
N SER A 484 8.21 -10.20 12.08
CA SER A 484 7.80 -10.03 10.68
C SER A 484 6.64 -10.93 10.26
N LEU A 485 6.27 -11.93 11.07
CA LEU A 485 5.03 -12.72 10.92
C LEU A 485 3.77 -11.94 11.34
N ASN A 486 3.91 -10.70 11.82
CA ASN A 486 2.81 -9.78 12.13
C ASN A 486 1.82 -10.32 13.18
N ALA A 487 2.32 -11.01 14.21
CA ALA A 487 1.52 -11.44 15.34
C ALA A 487 1.12 -10.25 16.22
N THR A 488 -0.11 -9.76 16.05
CA THR A 488 -0.63 -8.56 16.71
C THR A 488 -1.75 -8.80 17.72
N ASN A 489 -2.20 -10.05 17.87
CA ASN A 489 -3.26 -10.44 18.79
C ASN A 489 -3.14 -11.92 19.16
N ALA A 490 -3.86 -12.35 20.20
CA ALA A 490 -3.83 -13.72 20.70
C ALA A 490 -4.27 -14.78 19.66
N LEU A 491 -5.23 -14.48 18.77
CA LEU A 491 -5.68 -15.42 17.73
C LEU A 491 -4.55 -15.73 16.75
N THR A 492 -3.87 -14.70 16.25
CA THR A 492 -2.71 -14.86 15.37
C THR A 492 -1.58 -15.59 16.10
N ALA A 493 -1.28 -15.21 17.34
CA ALA A 493 -0.22 -15.83 18.13
C ALA A 493 -0.48 -17.32 18.39
N ARG A 494 -1.72 -17.70 18.74
CA ARG A 494 -2.13 -19.11 18.90
C ARG A 494 -2.01 -19.88 17.60
N THR A 495 -2.47 -19.29 16.50
CA THR A 495 -2.39 -19.92 15.17
C THR A 495 -0.94 -20.23 14.81
N LEU A 496 -0.04 -19.25 14.93
CA LEU A 496 1.38 -19.42 14.60
C LEU A 496 2.10 -20.39 15.54
N LEU A 497 1.91 -20.27 16.85
CA LEU A 497 2.49 -21.22 17.82
C LEU A 497 1.94 -22.65 17.64
N GLY A 498 0.68 -22.77 17.21
CA GLY A 498 0.01 -24.03 16.89
C GLY A 498 0.55 -24.73 15.64
N LEU A 499 1.28 -24.02 14.77
CA LEU A 499 2.00 -24.64 13.64
C LEU A 499 3.19 -25.48 14.12
N GLY A 500 3.67 -25.30 15.37
CA GLY A 500 4.81 -26.03 15.93
C GLY A 500 6.02 -25.14 16.27
N LEU A 501 5.89 -23.82 16.20
CA LEU A 501 6.98 -22.89 16.52
C LEU A 501 7.42 -22.98 17.98
N SER A 502 8.70 -23.15 18.28
CA SER A 502 9.20 -23.17 19.67
C SER A 502 8.91 -21.88 20.43
N THR A 503 9.21 -20.73 19.81
CA THR A 503 8.84 -19.41 20.33
C THR A 503 8.29 -18.50 19.23
N LEU A 504 7.66 -17.41 19.62
CA LEU A 504 7.14 -16.38 18.73
C LEU A 504 7.54 -14.99 19.25
N THR A 505 8.11 -14.17 18.38
CA THR A 505 8.32 -12.74 18.64
C THR A 505 7.10 -11.96 18.13
N PRO A 506 6.35 -11.26 19.01
CA PRO A 506 5.23 -10.43 18.59
C PRO A 506 5.65 -9.27 17.69
N ALA A 507 4.71 -8.70 16.94
CA ALA A 507 4.97 -7.57 16.07
C ALA A 507 5.44 -6.34 16.87
N TYR A 508 6.35 -5.55 16.28
CA TYR A 508 6.93 -4.37 16.95
C TYR A 508 6.00 -3.17 17.04
N ASP A 509 4.86 -3.18 16.35
CA ASP A 509 3.88 -2.11 16.39
C ASP A 509 2.79 -2.31 17.47
N LEU A 510 3.04 -3.23 18.41
CA LEU A 510 2.24 -3.42 19.62
C LEU A 510 2.71 -2.51 20.74
N ASP A 511 1.77 -1.80 21.36
CA ASP A 511 2.04 -1.16 22.65
C ASP A 511 2.14 -2.19 23.79
N LEU A 512 2.60 -1.76 24.96
CA LEU A 512 2.79 -2.66 26.10
C LEU A 512 1.48 -3.31 26.56
N THR A 513 0.35 -2.61 26.53
CA THR A 513 -0.94 -3.18 26.93
C THR A 513 -1.35 -4.29 25.95
N GLN A 514 -1.25 -4.02 24.65
CA GLN A 514 -1.54 -4.99 23.60
C GLN A 514 -0.63 -6.22 23.67
N LEU A 515 0.66 -6.03 23.98
CA LEU A 515 1.56 -7.16 24.19
C LEU A 515 1.14 -8.00 25.39
N LEU A 516 0.75 -7.36 26.50
CA LEU A 516 0.27 -8.08 27.69
C LEU A 516 -1.03 -8.84 27.40
N ASP A 517 -1.92 -8.29 26.57
CA ASP A 517 -3.13 -8.97 26.10
C ASP A 517 -2.78 -10.21 25.24
N VAL A 518 -1.76 -10.11 24.38
CA VAL A 518 -1.23 -11.27 23.64
C VAL A 518 -0.68 -12.31 24.60
N ALA A 519 0.15 -11.89 25.57
CA ALA A 519 0.77 -12.77 26.56
C ALA A 519 -0.26 -13.49 27.44
N ALA A 520 -1.37 -12.84 27.78
CA ALA A 520 -2.47 -13.47 28.51
C ALA A 520 -3.21 -14.54 27.67
N GLY A 521 -3.19 -14.42 26.35
CA GLY A 521 -3.88 -15.33 25.44
C GLY A 521 -3.08 -16.57 25.03
N VAL A 522 -1.78 -16.67 25.36
CA VAL A 522 -0.89 -17.77 24.96
C VAL A 522 0.03 -18.19 26.12
N PRO A 523 0.75 -19.32 26.03
CA PRO A 523 1.81 -19.63 26.98
C PRO A 523 2.93 -18.57 26.90
N ALA A 524 2.89 -17.55 27.76
CA ALA A 524 3.77 -16.38 27.69
C ALA A 524 5.28 -16.70 27.70
N GLY A 525 5.68 -17.83 28.30
CA GLY A 525 7.07 -18.32 28.23
C GLY A 525 7.54 -18.71 26.82
N ARG A 526 6.62 -18.88 25.85
CA ARG A 526 6.92 -19.09 24.42
C ARG A 526 6.97 -17.78 23.63
N LEU A 527 6.79 -16.62 24.28
CA LEU A 527 7.03 -15.33 23.65
C LEU A 527 8.48 -14.92 23.84
N GLU A 528 9.09 -14.43 22.75
CA GLU A 528 10.37 -13.72 22.79
C GLU A 528 10.08 -12.23 22.61
N VAL A 529 10.51 -11.38 23.55
CA VAL A 529 10.27 -9.93 23.46
C VAL A 529 11.57 -9.19 23.21
N THR A 530 11.62 -8.44 22.13
CA THR A 530 12.75 -7.54 21.84
C THR A 530 12.72 -6.35 22.79
N ILE A 531 13.76 -6.22 23.62
CA ILE A 531 13.88 -5.17 24.64
C ILE A 531 14.88 -4.07 24.25
N HIS A 532 15.65 -4.28 23.18
CA HIS A 532 16.55 -3.29 22.57
C HIS A 532 16.60 -3.51 21.08
N GLN A 533 16.43 -2.45 20.30
CA GLN A 533 16.54 -2.53 18.84
C GLN A 533 16.66 -1.17 18.17
N HIS A 534 17.44 -1.12 17.09
CA HIS A 534 17.23 -0.15 16.03
C HIS A 534 16.08 -0.65 15.15
N LEU A 535 14.96 0.06 15.15
CA LEU A 535 13.76 -0.41 14.46
C LEU A 535 13.96 -0.41 12.92
N PRO A 536 13.62 -1.49 12.20
CA PRO A 536 13.67 -1.49 10.74
C PRO A 536 12.52 -0.65 10.16
N LEU A 537 12.81 0.60 9.82
CA LEU A 537 11.85 1.60 9.33
C LEU A 537 11.21 1.16 8.01
N PHE A 538 12.03 0.72 7.06
CA PHE A 538 11.63 0.29 5.72
C PHE A 538 12.34 -1.02 5.38
N HIS A 539 11.60 -2.02 4.89
CA HIS A 539 12.18 -3.14 4.13
C HIS A 539 11.62 -3.10 2.72
N ASN A 540 12.45 -3.04 1.70
CA ASN A 540 12.01 -2.74 0.34
C ASN A 540 12.89 -3.40 -0.73
N GLU A 541 12.33 -3.70 -1.91
CA GLU A 541 13.12 -4.20 -3.06
C GLU A 541 13.96 -3.11 -3.70
N HIS A 542 13.60 -1.84 -3.48
CA HIS A 542 14.25 -0.74 -4.15
C HIS A 542 15.68 -0.60 -3.62
N CYS A 543 16.66 -0.92 -4.46
CA CYS A 543 18.05 -0.82 -4.05
C CYS A 543 18.51 0.64 -4.15
N VAL A 544 18.53 1.33 -3.01
CA VAL A 544 18.99 2.72 -2.88
C VAL A 544 20.43 2.86 -3.38
N TYR A 545 21.25 1.85 -3.10
CA TYR A 545 22.62 1.74 -3.60
C TYR A 545 22.68 1.76 -5.13
N SER A 546 21.90 0.89 -5.79
CA SER A 546 21.85 0.81 -7.26
C SER A 546 21.32 2.11 -7.84
N HIS A 547 20.25 2.65 -7.27
CA HIS A 547 19.60 3.85 -7.78
C HIS A 547 20.50 5.08 -7.71
N LEU A 548 21.26 5.24 -6.62
CA LEU A 548 21.95 6.50 -6.32
C LEU A 548 23.45 6.50 -6.59
N LEU A 549 24.09 5.32 -6.51
CA LEU A 549 25.55 5.17 -6.69
C LEU A 549 25.92 4.48 -8.02
N SER A 550 24.92 4.09 -8.82
CA SER A 550 25.15 3.44 -10.12
C SER A 550 24.13 3.91 -11.16
N ASN A 551 24.38 3.57 -12.42
CA ASN A 551 23.38 3.66 -13.49
C ASN A 551 22.74 2.29 -13.81
N GLY A 552 23.01 1.25 -13.02
CA GLY A 552 22.43 -0.07 -13.21
C GLY A 552 20.97 -0.12 -12.76
N HIS A 553 20.21 -0.98 -13.42
CA HIS A 553 18.77 -1.14 -13.24
C HIS A 553 18.48 -2.18 -12.15
N ASP A 554 19.32 -3.21 -12.02
CA ASP A 554 19.16 -4.28 -11.05
C ASP A 554 20.50 -4.94 -10.65
N TYR A 555 20.43 -6.06 -9.94
CA TYR A 555 21.61 -6.78 -9.42
C TYR A 555 22.58 -7.28 -10.50
N ARG A 556 22.16 -7.35 -11.77
CA ARG A 556 22.95 -7.86 -12.90
C ARG A 556 23.93 -6.82 -13.44
N ASP A 557 23.61 -5.54 -13.31
CA ASP A 557 24.36 -4.43 -13.92
C ASP A 557 24.69 -3.27 -12.95
N CYS A 558 24.30 -3.35 -11.67
CA CYS A 558 24.53 -2.28 -10.70
C CYS A 558 26.01 -2.06 -10.31
N GLY A 559 26.92 -2.98 -10.63
CA GLY A 559 28.33 -2.90 -10.22
C GLY A 559 28.58 -3.13 -8.73
N ARG A 560 27.55 -3.52 -7.97
CA ARG A 560 27.60 -3.88 -6.54
C ARG A 560 28.24 -2.84 -5.61
N PRO A 561 27.83 -1.56 -5.67
CA PRO A 561 28.36 -0.52 -4.76
C PRO A 561 28.12 -0.83 -3.28
N CYS A 562 27.17 -1.70 -2.95
CA CYS A 562 26.94 -2.17 -1.58
C CYS A 562 28.09 -2.98 -0.98
N GLU A 563 28.98 -3.56 -1.80
CA GLU A 563 30.15 -4.32 -1.32
C GLU A 563 31.31 -3.40 -0.89
N SER A 564 31.33 -2.13 -1.34
CA SER A 564 32.42 -1.18 -1.08
C SER A 564 32.02 0.06 -0.29
N HIS A 565 30.72 0.33 -0.15
CA HIS A 565 30.21 1.55 0.47
C HIS A 565 29.21 1.28 1.59
N LEU A 566 29.24 2.14 2.61
CA LEU A 566 28.21 2.21 3.63
C LEU A 566 27.29 3.40 3.36
N VAL A 567 26.01 3.11 3.13
CA VAL A 567 24.99 4.14 2.89
C VAL A 567 24.16 4.38 4.14
N GLN A 568 23.84 5.66 4.36
CA GLN A 568 22.84 6.13 5.32
C GLN A 568 21.95 7.18 4.65
N LEU A 569 20.72 7.30 5.14
CA LEU A 569 19.78 8.35 4.74
C LEU A 569 19.63 9.34 5.90
N ARG A 570 20.04 10.59 5.69
CA ARG A 570 19.89 11.62 6.71
C ARG A 570 18.54 12.31 6.56
N ASP A 571 17.75 12.30 7.62
CA ASP A 571 16.43 12.94 7.64
C ASP A 571 16.52 14.46 7.91
N ALA A 572 15.37 15.14 7.87
CA ALA A 572 15.30 16.58 8.15
C ALA A 572 15.65 16.96 9.61
N ALA A 573 15.69 15.99 10.53
CA ALA A 573 16.16 16.18 11.91
C ALA A 573 17.68 15.96 12.06
N GLY A 574 18.37 15.64 10.97
CA GLY A 574 19.81 15.37 10.96
C GLY A 574 20.17 13.97 11.44
N LEU A 575 19.21 13.07 11.61
CA LEU A 575 19.47 11.69 12.03
C LEU A 575 19.88 10.84 10.83
N GLU A 576 20.98 10.10 10.96
CA GLU A 576 21.51 9.24 9.91
C GLU A 576 21.00 7.79 10.07
N HIS A 577 20.13 7.38 9.16
CA HIS A 577 19.49 6.08 9.16
C HIS A 577 20.28 5.08 8.33
N PRO A 578 20.90 4.04 8.92
CA PRO A 578 21.71 3.10 8.16
C PRO A 578 20.86 2.27 7.20
N VAL A 579 21.34 2.12 5.96
CA VAL A 579 20.73 1.27 4.93
C VAL A 579 21.57 0.01 4.79
N ILE A 580 20.97 -1.16 5.01
CA ILE A 580 21.64 -2.47 4.87
C ILE A 580 20.98 -3.27 3.76
N VAL A 581 21.81 -3.84 2.89
CA VAL A 581 21.37 -4.70 1.79
C VAL A 581 21.35 -6.15 2.26
N ASP A 582 20.34 -6.92 1.85
CA ASP A 582 20.33 -8.37 2.05
C ASP A 582 20.77 -9.14 0.80
N VAL A 583 20.89 -10.46 0.94
CA VAL A 583 21.31 -11.38 -0.13
C VAL A 583 20.41 -11.35 -1.39
N GLY A 584 19.18 -10.83 -1.28
CA GLY A 584 18.25 -10.63 -2.39
C GLY A 584 18.31 -9.22 -2.97
N CYS A 585 19.34 -8.44 -2.65
CA CYS A 585 19.49 -7.02 -2.99
C CYS A 585 18.38 -6.11 -2.41
N ARG A 586 17.64 -6.58 -1.39
CA ARG A 586 16.62 -5.76 -0.73
C ARG A 586 17.26 -4.87 0.31
N ASN A 587 16.75 -3.67 0.43
CA ASN A 587 17.28 -2.66 1.32
C ASN A 587 16.44 -2.60 2.60
N THR A 588 17.13 -2.50 3.73
CA THR A 588 16.54 -2.23 5.03
C THR A 588 17.11 -0.94 5.57
N VAL A 589 16.24 0.03 5.80
CA VAL A 589 16.61 1.26 6.50
C VAL A 589 16.28 1.08 7.97
N PHE A 590 17.28 1.17 8.83
CA PHE A 590 17.11 1.08 10.28
C PHE A 590 17.03 2.47 10.91
N ASN A 591 16.36 2.57 12.05
CA ASN A 591 16.30 3.81 12.80
C ASN A 591 17.70 4.18 13.31
N ALA A 592 18.07 5.46 13.24
CA ALA A 592 19.35 5.98 13.71
C ALA A 592 19.51 5.77 15.23
N ARG A 593 18.41 5.90 15.97
CA ARG A 593 18.37 5.72 17.42
C ARG A 593 17.71 4.41 17.80
N ALA A 594 18.35 3.67 18.70
CA ALA A 594 17.77 2.48 19.30
C ALA A 594 16.57 2.84 20.19
N GLN A 595 15.59 1.96 20.24
CA GLN A 595 14.51 1.95 21.22
C GLN A 595 14.81 0.92 22.31
N SER A 596 14.30 1.16 23.50
CA SER A 596 14.43 0.25 24.64
C SER A 596 13.13 0.07 25.40
N ALA A 597 12.85 -1.20 25.72
CA ALA A 597 11.77 -1.64 26.59
C ALA A 597 12.25 -1.92 28.02
N ALA A 598 13.48 -1.53 28.39
CA ALA A 598 14.11 -1.90 29.66
C ALA A 598 13.26 -1.55 30.89
N GLY A 599 12.57 -0.40 30.86
CA GLY A 599 11.65 0.02 31.94
C GLY A 599 10.41 -0.88 32.10
N SER A 600 10.05 -1.64 31.07
CA SER A 600 8.89 -2.54 31.06
C SER A 600 9.22 -3.95 31.56
N LEU A 601 10.51 -4.29 31.74
CA LEU A 601 10.94 -5.64 32.09
C LEU A 601 10.21 -6.25 33.31
N PRO A 602 9.98 -5.54 34.43
CA PRO A 602 9.26 -6.12 35.57
C PRO A 602 7.86 -6.61 35.20
N ARG A 603 7.09 -5.81 34.45
CA ARG A 603 5.74 -6.17 34.01
C ARG A 603 5.74 -7.34 33.02
N LEU A 604 6.75 -7.43 32.15
CA LEU A 604 6.90 -8.54 31.22
C LEU A 604 7.21 -9.85 31.96
N LEU A 605 8.05 -9.79 33.00
CA LEU A 605 8.35 -10.92 33.87
C LEU A 605 7.11 -11.36 34.66
N GLU A 606 6.33 -10.42 35.21
CA GLU A 606 5.05 -10.71 35.88
C GLU A 606 4.05 -11.39 34.94
N ALA A 607 4.02 -11.00 33.66
CA ALA A 607 3.18 -11.61 32.63
C ALA A 607 3.64 -13.01 32.18
N GLY A 608 4.73 -13.54 32.74
CA GLY A 608 5.23 -14.87 32.41
C GLY A 608 6.19 -14.94 31.23
N ILE A 609 6.59 -13.80 30.65
CA ILE A 609 7.61 -13.76 29.59
C ILE A 609 8.98 -14.04 30.21
N ARG A 610 9.74 -14.93 29.58
CA ARG A 610 11.06 -15.36 30.08
C ARG A 610 12.18 -15.19 29.06
N ARG A 611 11.88 -14.80 27.83
CA ARG A 611 12.86 -14.73 26.76
C ARG A 611 12.90 -13.32 26.19
N PHE A 612 14.07 -12.70 26.26
CA PHE A 612 14.26 -11.31 25.86
C PHE A 612 15.37 -11.20 24.82
N ARG A 613 15.15 -10.37 23.80
CA ARG A 613 16.08 -10.18 22.69
C ARG A 613 16.68 -8.77 22.68
N VAL A 614 17.98 -8.70 22.41
CA VAL A 614 18.71 -7.46 22.13
C VAL A 614 19.19 -7.55 20.69
N GLU A 615 18.73 -6.67 19.82
CA GLU A 615 19.13 -6.65 18.42
C GLU A 615 20.15 -5.55 18.14
N LEU A 616 21.27 -5.95 17.54
CA LEU A 616 22.35 -5.04 17.12
C LEU A 616 22.41 -4.94 15.60
N VAL A 617 22.68 -3.76 15.08
CA VAL A 617 22.74 -3.44 13.64
C VAL A 617 24.17 -3.21 13.17
N ARG A 618 24.79 -2.08 13.53
CA ARG A 618 26.14 -1.65 13.06
C ARG A 618 27.10 -1.36 14.21
N GLU A 619 26.68 -1.64 15.44
CA GLU A 619 27.46 -1.46 16.65
C GLU A 619 28.80 -2.17 16.50
N ASN A 620 29.88 -1.43 16.72
CA ASN A 620 31.24 -1.97 16.74
C ASN A 620 31.47 -2.84 17.98
N ALA A 621 32.65 -3.43 18.12
CA ALA A 621 32.95 -4.32 19.25
C ALA A 621 32.77 -3.68 20.64
N ALA A 622 33.13 -2.41 20.81
CA ALA A 622 33.02 -1.71 22.09
C ALA A 622 31.57 -1.35 22.42
N GLU A 623 30.83 -0.84 21.43
CA GLU A 623 29.39 -0.54 21.55
C GLU A 623 28.59 -1.81 21.85
N THR A 624 28.88 -2.90 21.13
CA THR A 624 28.31 -4.23 21.37
C THR A 624 28.53 -4.68 22.81
N GLU A 625 29.77 -4.58 23.31
CA GLU A 625 30.08 -4.99 24.68
C GLU A 625 29.30 -4.15 25.70
N GLY A 626 29.23 -2.84 25.49
CA GLY A 626 28.46 -1.92 26.33
C GLY A 626 26.99 -2.30 26.40
N VAL A 627 26.33 -2.45 25.24
CA VAL A 627 24.91 -2.81 25.16
C VAL A 627 24.65 -4.17 25.83
N LEU A 628 25.40 -5.21 25.47
CA LEU A 628 25.18 -6.55 26.01
C LEU A 628 25.40 -6.62 27.52
N ARG A 629 26.43 -5.94 28.07
CA ARG A 629 26.66 -5.86 29.52
C ARG A 629 25.54 -5.11 30.23
N ALA A 630 25.03 -4.02 29.66
CA ALA A 630 23.95 -3.24 30.24
C ALA A 630 22.68 -4.09 30.40
N TYR A 631 22.22 -4.75 29.34
CA TYR A 631 21.03 -5.60 29.39
C TYR A 631 21.22 -6.91 30.18
N ALA A 632 22.41 -7.51 30.15
CA ALA A 632 22.70 -8.64 31.03
C ALA A 632 22.64 -8.24 32.52
N GLY A 633 23.12 -7.04 32.86
CA GLY A 633 22.99 -6.47 34.20
C GLY A 633 21.54 -6.17 34.59
N LEU A 634 20.73 -5.72 33.64
CA LEU A 634 19.29 -5.54 33.84
C LEU A 634 18.60 -6.84 34.25
N LEU A 635 18.85 -7.91 33.49
CA LEU A 635 18.22 -9.20 33.72
C LEU A 635 18.67 -9.85 35.03
N LYS A 636 19.92 -9.59 35.45
CA LYS A 636 20.48 -10.02 36.75
C LYS A 636 20.03 -9.14 37.93
N GLY A 637 19.32 -8.04 37.68
CA GLY A 637 18.90 -7.08 38.70
C GLY A 637 20.03 -6.20 39.25
N THR A 638 21.22 -6.19 38.64
CA THR A 638 22.33 -5.32 39.03
C THR A 638 22.23 -3.91 38.45
N ARG A 639 21.35 -3.72 37.46
CA ARG A 639 20.97 -2.43 36.88
C ARG A 639 19.45 -2.34 36.80
N ASN A 640 18.90 -1.13 36.86
CA ASN A 640 17.49 -0.87 36.57
C ASN A 640 17.29 -0.33 35.14
N GLY A 641 16.05 -0.29 34.66
CA GLY A 641 15.74 0.10 33.28
C GLY A 641 16.21 1.51 32.91
N ARG A 642 16.06 2.49 33.83
CA ARG A 642 16.50 3.88 33.59
C ARG A 642 18.02 3.97 33.40
N GLN A 643 18.79 3.24 34.21
CA GLN A 643 20.25 3.19 34.09
C GLN A 643 20.67 2.62 32.73
N VAL A 644 20.05 1.51 32.31
CA VAL A 644 20.36 0.87 31.03
C VAL A 644 20.05 1.80 29.86
N ILE A 645 18.89 2.44 29.86
CA ILE A 645 18.47 3.37 28.80
C ILE A 645 19.46 4.54 28.66
N ALA A 646 19.89 5.11 29.79
CA ALA A 646 20.89 6.18 29.80
C ALA A 646 22.27 5.70 29.34
N GLU A 647 22.71 4.51 29.79
CA GLU A 647 24.02 3.92 29.44
C GLU A 647 24.15 3.63 27.94
N VAL A 648 23.08 3.13 27.30
CA VAL A 648 23.10 2.78 25.88
C VAL A 648 22.58 3.90 24.96
N GLY A 649 22.19 5.05 25.50
CA GLY A 649 21.68 6.18 24.72
C GLY A 649 20.39 5.88 23.94
N ALA A 650 19.57 4.93 24.41
CA ALA A 650 18.34 4.54 23.74
C ALA A 650 17.15 5.45 24.09
N LEU A 651 16.14 5.44 23.22
CA LEU A 651 14.84 6.05 23.50
C LEU A 651 13.97 5.07 24.29
N GLU A 652 13.45 5.48 25.45
CA GLU A 652 12.49 4.67 26.21
C GLU A 652 11.16 4.57 25.43
N LYS A 653 10.92 3.40 24.82
CA LYS A 653 9.74 3.16 23.98
C LYS A 653 9.53 1.67 23.77
N TYR A 654 8.27 1.23 23.83
CA TYR A 654 7.86 -0.10 23.37
C TYR A 654 6.65 0.03 22.45
N GLY A 655 6.89 -0.18 21.15
CA GLY A 655 5.91 -0.04 20.07
C GLY A 655 5.15 1.29 20.08
N VAL A 656 3.93 1.27 19.53
CA VAL A 656 3.13 2.48 19.29
C VAL A 656 2.66 3.09 20.61
N SER A 657 3.23 4.21 21.06
CA SER A 657 2.87 4.80 22.37
C SER A 657 1.65 5.72 22.35
N ALA A 658 1.18 6.11 21.16
CA ALA A 658 -0.03 6.88 20.92
C ALA A 658 -0.59 6.47 19.55
N GLY A 659 -1.91 6.42 19.35
CA GLY A 659 -2.50 6.00 18.08
C GLY A 659 -3.97 5.64 18.23
N THR A 660 -4.80 5.99 17.23
CA THR A 660 -6.25 5.83 17.31
C THR A 660 -6.69 4.40 17.04
N LEU A 661 -6.54 3.54 18.05
CA LEU A 661 -7.53 2.49 18.31
C LEU A 661 -8.45 2.96 19.44
N ALA A 662 -8.97 4.18 19.29
CA ALA A 662 -10.27 4.45 19.84
C ALA A 662 -11.22 3.47 19.15
N VAL A 663 -11.72 2.48 19.89
CA VAL A 663 -12.87 1.71 19.48
C VAL A 663 -13.90 2.73 19.01
N VAL A 664 -14.25 2.71 17.72
CA VAL A 664 -15.32 3.57 17.19
C VAL A 664 -16.60 3.01 17.79
N SER A 665 -16.89 3.38 19.03
CA SER A 665 -18.03 2.88 19.79
C SER A 665 -19.33 3.55 19.37
N GLN A 666 -19.31 4.50 18.43
CA GLN A 666 -20.53 5.05 17.83
C GLN A 666 -20.34 5.33 16.33
N PRO A 667 -21.15 4.74 15.44
CA PRO A 667 -21.33 5.30 14.11
C PRO A 667 -21.96 6.68 14.28
N HIS A 668 -21.40 7.67 13.61
CA HIS A 668 -21.90 9.05 13.60
C HIS A 668 -23.42 9.08 13.49
N ALA A 669 -24.07 9.73 14.47
CA ALA A 669 -25.46 10.12 14.44
C ALA A 669 -25.75 11.08 13.28
#